data_AF-A0A8C7Y0F8-F1
#
_entry.id   AF-A0A8C7Y0F8-F1
#
_cell.length_a   1.000
_cell.length_b   1.000
_cell.length_c   1.000
_cell.angle_alpha   90.00
_cell.angle_beta   90.00
_cell.angle_gamma   90.00
#
_symmetry.space_group_name_H-M   'P 1'
#
loop_
_entity.id
_entity.type
_entity.pdbx_description
1 polymer ?
#
loop_
_entity_poly.entity_id
_entity_poly.type
_entity_poly.pdbx_seq_one_letter_code
_entity_poly.pdbx_strand_id
1 'polypeptide(L)'
;MSWTATCTRRWATRLLSCMQRPWTCRCIDTQFRAQVWTPAETTVRRRATRWKTCTSCCILLRKQIPQEKECIEAVSVGAIMSDYQRVRVENVCSRLHLQPLAYLWHRNQESLLHEMISSDLHAILIKVAALGLDPEKHLGKSLADMEPYLKKLSEKYGVNICGEGGEYETFTLDCPLFKKKIVIDVAETVIHSADAFAPVGYLRFTKMHTEKKTGDLVAGALPHGSCPCQKAIDKMTEELEYADQAEDNPCKFTSNSDLSCQGGHEILPSVSQRSSRGFQWISGINGLQSEDTGIEGQTVAAFKMLLKELESRCLVVKNIILVHLYVRSMQDFVALNEVYKQHFTTNPPARVCVQAPLPAGHLLQMDCLLHNWPEHLEESRFYPREALHVQSLSHWAPANIGPYSQALRVNKEVFCAGQIALVPCTLQLLQGGTHLQTQLVFSHVKKVLEATIHSMTLAHVIQAHCYITRYQDIWLVRNAWKSIFRATEEEKDLLWESDIKPLPLLIAVVPALPKDAAVELHVTAVEDDPTRRTVSHVTSEVACGAIECHVMQSSDGHSGSLAISLSGPADNLGSTDARQVTEELSTAFVKAKKMMDAKLVPQCARVFYKCSHLLAQQIVTGLEESLKSSLLESSPSVALVPVLDFPDSKILHLSGWFSS
;
A
#
# COMPACT_ATOMS: atom_id res chain seq x y z
N MET A 1 54.96 6.76 -22.23
CA MET A 1 55.96 7.65 -21.62
C MET A 1 55.34 9.02 -21.41
N SER A 2 55.11 9.36 -20.14
CA SER A 2 55.31 10.66 -19.49
C SER A 2 54.96 12.02 -20.14
N TRP A 3 54.15 12.79 -19.37
CA TRP A 3 54.30 14.23 -19.00
C TRP A 3 53.94 15.31 -20.05
N THR A 4 53.42 16.53 -19.79
CA THR A 4 52.69 17.28 -18.73
C THR A 4 52.41 18.70 -19.32
N ALA A 5 51.51 19.47 -18.68
CA ALA A 5 51.50 20.95 -18.55
C ALA A 5 50.90 21.81 -19.70
N THR A 6 49.63 22.26 -19.59
CA THR A 6 49.11 23.59 -19.11
C THR A 6 49.22 24.75 -20.11
N CYS A 7 48.10 25.30 -20.63
CA CYS A 7 47.15 26.25 -20.03
C CYS A 7 47.52 27.72 -20.32
N THR A 8 46.71 28.43 -21.11
CA THR A 8 46.18 29.78 -20.79
C THR A 8 45.29 30.36 -21.91
N ARG A 9 44.20 31.02 -21.49
CA ARG A 9 43.40 32.06 -22.18
C ARG A 9 42.58 31.66 -23.42
N ARG A 10 41.26 31.47 -23.21
CA ARG A 10 40.15 32.10 -23.99
C ARG A 10 38.78 31.46 -23.71
N TRP A 11 38.19 31.59 -22.52
CA TRP A 11 36.75 31.30 -22.36
C TRP A 11 36.17 32.11 -21.18
N ALA A 12 36.10 33.43 -21.35
CA ALA A 12 35.48 34.34 -20.39
C ALA A 12 34.75 35.49 -21.10
N THR A 13 33.78 35.18 -21.98
CA THR A 13 32.90 36.24 -22.55
C THR A 13 31.59 35.73 -23.19
N ARG A 14 30.94 34.68 -22.65
CA ARG A 14 29.63 34.22 -23.20
C ARG A 14 28.58 33.74 -22.18
N LEU A 15 28.63 34.23 -20.94
CA LEU A 15 27.63 33.90 -19.90
C LEU A 15 26.93 35.12 -19.28
N LEU A 16 27.10 36.31 -19.86
CA LEU A 16 26.59 37.58 -19.29
C LEU A 16 25.49 38.28 -20.13
N SER A 17 24.96 37.67 -21.19
CA SER A 17 23.94 38.30 -22.05
C SER A 17 22.54 37.70 -22.01
N CYS A 18 22.22 36.81 -21.05
CA CYS A 18 20.89 36.19 -20.95
C CYS A 18 20.01 36.70 -19.80
N MET A 19 20.42 37.76 -19.09
CA MET A 19 19.72 38.27 -17.89
C MET A 19 18.99 39.61 -18.06
N GLN A 20 18.68 40.04 -19.28
CA GLN A 20 17.90 41.27 -19.48
C GLN A 20 16.80 41.08 -20.54
N ARG A 21 15.60 40.67 -20.11
CA ARG A 21 14.27 41.18 -20.51
C ARG A 21 13.12 40.36 -19.89
N PRO A 22 11.95 40.99 -19.63
CA PRO A 22 10.99 40.55 -18.64
C PRO A 22 10.02 39.51 -19.20
N TRP A 23 9.87 38.38 -18.51
CA TRP A 23 8.77 37.45 -18.72
C TRP A 23 7.78 37.62 -17.58
N THR A 24 6.58 38.05 -17.94
CA THR A 24 5.39 38.08 -17.09
C THR A 24 5.13 36.69 -16.53
N CYS A 25 5.37 36.49 -15.24
CA CYS A 25 5.20 35.22 -14.56
C CYS A 25 3.75 35.11 -14.05
N ARG A 26 2.93 34.31 -14.74
CA ARG A 26 1.80 33.61 -14.12
C ARG A 26 2.17 32.14 -14.09
N CYS A 27 2.71 31.65 -12.97
CA CYS A 27 2.74 30.24 -12.59
C CYS A 27 3.15 30.13 -11.12
N ILE A 28 2.38 29.34 -10.35
CA ILE A 28 2.54 29.03 -8.94
C ILE A 28 3.86 28.27 -8.72
N ASP A 29 4.79 28.89 -7.99
CA ASP A 29 6.16 28.40 -7.74
C ASP A 29 6.16 27.38 -6.58
N THR A 30 6.56 26.12 -6.83
CA THR A 30 6.89 25.12 -5.79
C THR A 30 8.39 24.79 -5.84
N GLN A 31 9.09 24.88 -4.70
CA GLN A 31 10.54 24.73 -4.59
C GLN A 31 10.97 23.32 -4.10
N PHE A 32 12.06 22.76 -4.64
CA PHE A 32 12.51 21.36 -4.42
C PHE A 32 13.90 21.26 -3.73
N ARG A 33 14.13 20.24 -2.88
CA ARG A 33 15.45 19.84 -2.33
C ARG A 33 15.63 18.29 -2.32
N ALA A 34 16.76 17.78 -2.80
CA ALA A 34 17.14 16.36 -2.75
C ALA A 34 18.64 16.17 -2.41
N GLN A 35 19.02 15.06 -1.78
CA GLN A 35 20.40 14.69 -1.40
C GLN A 35 20.81 13.32 -1.97
N VAL A 36 22.11 13.10 -2.19
CA VAL A 36 22.70 11.93 -2.85
C VAL A 36 23.62 11.17 -1.87
N TRP A 37 23.68 9.83 -1.92
CA TRP A 37 24.45 8.97 -1.00
C TRP A 37 25.50 8.08 -1.70
N THR A 38 26.65 7.82 -1.06
CA THR A 38 27.73 6.89 -1.50
C THR A 38 28.26 6.00 -0.35
N PRO A 39 28.73 4.75 -0.56
CA PRO A 39 28.98 3.78 0.53
C PRO A 39 30.42 3.65 1.07
N ALA A 40 31.40 4.46 0.68
CA ALA A 40 32.80 4.24 1.13
C ALA A 40 33.32 5.35 2.05
N GLU A 41 33.75 4.95 3.25
CA GLU A 41 34.53 5.72 4.24
C GLU A 41 33.84 6.95 4.88
N THR A 42 33.09 6.73 5.97
CA THR A 42 32.85 7.66 7.11
C THR A 42 32.53 9.15 6.83
N THR A 43 32.24 9.52 5.59
CA THR A 43 32.20 10.92 5.14
C THR A 43 31.00 11.12 4.21
N VAL A 44 29.83 11.33 4.80
CA VAL A 44 28.61 11.69 4.06
C VAL A 44 28.83 13.04 3.36
N ARG A 45 29.03 13.04 2.03
CA ARG A 45 29.08 14.27 1.22
C ARG A 45 27.70 14.64 0.72
N ARG A 46 27.11 15.68 1.32
CA ARG A 46 25.78 16.20 0.97
C ARG A 46 25.90 17.35 -0.02
N ARG A 47 25.24 17.25 -1.17
CA ARG A 47 25.12 18.35 -2.13
C ARG A 47 23.65 18.66 -2.38
N ALA A 48 23.18 19.81 -1.90
CA ALA A 48 21.82 20.30 -2.14
C ALA A 48 21.74 20.96 -3.52
N THR A 49 20.77 20.55 -4.34
CA THR A 49 20.56 21.13 -5.68
C THR A 49 19.08 21.49 -5.86
N ARG A 50 18.79 22.64 -6.50
CA ARG A 50 17.43 23.17 -6.75
C ARG A 50 16.93 22.71 -8.11
N TRP A 51 15.70 22.17 -8.17
CA TRP A 51 15.12 21.60 -9.40
C TRP A 51 13.90 22.41 -9.84
N LYS A 52 13.69 22.55 -11.16
CA LYS A 52 12.47 23.14 -11.73
C LYS A 52 11.65 22.13 -12.55
N THR A 53 12.28 21.07 -13.09
CA THR A 53 11.59 20.01 -13.86
C THR A 53 12.27 18.63 -13.70
N CYS A 54 11.54 17.54 -13.98
CA CYS A 54 12.06 16.16 -14.09
C CYS A 54 13.25 16.07 -15.04
N THR A 55 13.11 16.71 -16.20
CA THR A 55 14.11 16.68 -17.27
C THR A 55 15.40 17.36 -16.83
N SER A 56 15.30 18.49 -16.12
CA SER A 56 16.46 19.14 -15.52
C SER A 56 17.14 18.26 -14.46
N CYS A 57 16.38 17.49 -13.69
CA CYS A 57 16.90 16.54 -12.71
C CYS A 57 17.71 15.42 -13.37
N CYS A 58 17.12 14.71 -14.34
CA CYS A 58 17.80 13.65 -15.08
C CYS A 58 19.08 14.12 -15.78
N ILE A 59 19.06 15.31 -16.39
CA ILE A 59 20.22 15.85 -17.13
C ILE A 59 21.38 16.18 -16.18
N LEU A 60 21.10 16.76 -15.01
CA LEU A 60 22.13 17.13 -14.04
C LEU A 60 22.70 15.91 -13.31
N LEU A 61 21.84 14.97 -12.88
CA LEU A 61 22.30 13.70 -12.30
C LEU A 61 23.16 12.94 -13.31
N ARG A 62 22.72 12.81 -14.57
CA ARG A 62 23.54 12.20 -15.64
C ARG A 62 24.83 12.94 -15.96
N LYS A 63 24.93 14.25 -15.69
CA LYS A 63 26.17 15.03 -15.89
C LYS A 63 27.11 14.96 -14.69
N GLN A 64 26.59 14.78 -13.48
CA GLN A 64 27.37 14.71 -12.23
C GLN A 64 27.87 13.28 -11.93
N ILE A 65 27.03 12.26 -12.16
CA ILE A 65 27.38 10.85 -11.91
C ILE A 65 28.67 10.42 -12.65
N PRO A 66 28.94 10.78 -13.92
CA PRO A 66 30.17 10.39 -14.60
C PRO A 66 31.42 11.14 -14.12
N GLN A 67 31.28 12.27 -13.41
CA GLN A 67 32.40 13.09 -12.96
C GLN A 67 32.91 12.71 -11.57
N GLU A 68 32.11 11.98 -10.78
CA GLU A 68 32.47 11.50 -9.46
C GLU A 68 32.83 10.01 -9.56
N LYS A 69 34.02 9.61 -9.07
CA LYS A 69 34.53 8.23 -9.09
C LYS A 69 33.79 7.29 -8.11
N GLU A 70 32.64 7.66 -7.59
CA GLU A 70 31.92 6.94 -6.54
C GLU A 70 30.55 6.45 -7.03
N CYS A 71 30.23 5.19 -6.68
CA CYS A 71 28.93 4.60 -6.97
C CYS A 71 27.86 5.22 -6.07
N ILE A 72 26.99 6.04 -6.66
CA ILE A 72 25.77 6.52 -6.01
C ILE A 72 24.71 5.43 -6.11
N GLU A 73 24.08 5.07 -4.99
CA GLU A 73 23.08 3.99 -4.93
C GLU A 73 21.66 4.50 -4.65
N ALA A 74 21.51 5.70 -4.08
CA ALA A 74 20.23 6.20 -3.61
C ALA A 74 20.08 7.73 -3.69
N VAL A 75 18.83 8.19 -3.74
CA VAL A 75 18.43 9.61 -3.67
C VAL A 75 17.46 9.81 -2.51
N SER A 76 17.80 10.70 -1.59
CA SER A 76 16.91 11.09 -0.49
C SER A 76 16.14 12.36 -0.83
N VAL A 77 14.82 12.31 -0.62
CA VAL A 77 13.88 13.42 -0.84
C VAL A 77 13.31 13.90 0.50
N GLY A 78 13.18 15.23 0.64
CA GLY A 78 12.61 15.87 1.82
C GLY A 78 11.10 16.11 1.74
N ALA A 79 10.36 15.40 0.87
CA ALA A 79 8.91 15.54 0.75
C ALA A 79 8.24 14.97 2.01
N ILE A 80 7.32 15.74 2.60
CA ILE A 80 6.69 15.38 3.88
C ILE A 80 5.29 14.82 3.64
N MET A 81 4.51 15.39 2.73
CA MET A 81 3.15 14.91 2.43
C MET A 81 2.88 14.84 0.93
N SER A 82 3.52 15.68 0.12
CA SER A 82 3.25 15.78 -1.32
C SER A 82 3.63 14.53 -2.11
N ASP A 83 2.60 13.79 -2.55
CA ASP A 83 2.75 12.67 -3.48
C ASP A 83 3.36 13.10 -4.82
N TYR A 84 2.94 14.25 -5.34
CA TYR A 84 3.45 14.76 -6.60
C TYR A 84 4.98 14.91 -6.59
N GLN A 85 5.54 15.42 -5.49
CA GLN A 85 6.99 15.59 -5.36
C GLN A 85 7.71 14.24 -5.24
N ARG A 86 7.18 13.32 -4.42
CA ARG A 86 7.75 11.98 -4.21
C ARG A 86 7.76 11.15 -5.49
N VAL A 87 6.59 11.00 -6.14
CA VAL A 87 6.44 10.20 -7.37
C VAL A 87 7.38 10.71 -8.47
N ARG A 88 7.60 12.03 -8.51
CA ARG A 88 8.54 12.65 -9.45
C ARG A 88 9.98 12.19 -9.23
N VAL A 89 10.43 12.13 -7.97
CA VAL A 89 11.77 11.63 -7.61
C VAL A 89 11.87 10.14 -7.88
N GLU A 90 10.85 9.36 -7.52
CA GLU A 90 10.81 7.91 -7.78
C GLU A 90 10.92 7.60 -9.28
N ASN A 91 10.24 8.35 -10.15
CA ASN A 91 10.35 8.19 -11.60
C ASN A 91 11.78 8.42 -12.12
N VAL A 92 12.46 9.47 -11.62
CA VAL A 92 13.85 9.74 -11.96
C VAL A 92 14.77 8.63 -11.46
N CYS A 93 14.58 8.18 -10.22
CA CYS A 93 15.37 7.13 -9.60
C CYS A 93 15.22 5.80 -10.34
N SER A 94 13.99 5.42 -10.72
CA SER A 94 13.70 4.23 -11.51
C SER A 94 14.47 4.22 -12.84
N ARG A 95 14.52 5.35 -13.56
CA ARG A 95 15.25 5.49 -14.83
C ARG A 95 16.77 5.47 -14.69
N LEU A 96 17.28 5.69 -13.49
CA LEU A 96 18.71 5.73 -13.17
C LEU A 96 19.14 4.52 -12.33
N HIS A 97 18.23 3.59 -12.04
CA HIS A 97 18.45 2.45 -11.16
C HIS A 97 18.96 2.86 -9.76
N LEU A 98 18.41 3.93 -9.19
CA LEU A 98 18.69 4.42 -7.84
C LEU A 98 17.55 4.08 -6.89
N GLN A 99 17.85 3.86 -5.61
CA GLN A 99 16.84 3.70 -4.57
C GLN A 99 16.32 5.07 -4.09
N PRO A 100 15.02 5.38 -4.24
CA PRO A 100 14.44 6.56 -3.62
C PRO A 100 14.22 6.35 -2.11
N LEU A 101 14.60 7.36 -1.31
CA LEU A 101 14.45 7.40 0.15
C LEU A 101 13.55 8.58 0.55
N ALA A 102 12.36 8.31 1.08
CA ALA A 102 11.35 9.31 1.44
C ALA A 102 10.95 9.16 2.92
N TYR A 103 11.93 9.27 3.82
CA TYR A 103 11.75 9.04 5.26
C TYR A 103 10.82 10.04 5.98
N LEU A 104 10.64 11.24 5.43
CA LEU A 104 9.74 12.25 6.00
C LEU A 104 8.30 12.10 5.52
N TRP A 105 8.06 11.30 4.49
CA TRP A 105 6.76 11.18 3.86
C TRP A 105 5.73 10.51 4.78
N HIS A 106 4.52 11.06 4.85
CA HIS A 106 3.44 10.69 5.78
C HIS A 106 3.80 10.75 7.28
N ARG A 107 4.88 11.45 7.67
CA ARG A 107 5.11 11.73 9.09
C ARG A 107 4.12 12.79 9.60
N ASN A 108 3.72 12.66 10.87
CA ASN A 108 2.97 13.71 11.55
C ASN A 108 3.81 15.00 11.57
N GLN A 109 3.25 16.07 10.99
CA GLN A 109 3.97 17.32 10.73
C GLN A 109 4.29 18.10 12.00
N GLU A 110 3.44 18.02 13.02
CA GLU A 110 3.68 18.68 14.30
C GLU A 110 4.85 18.03 15.03
N SER A 111 4.80 16.71 15.19
CA SER A 111 5.88 15.91 15.78
C SER A 111 7.18 16.07 14.99
N LEU A 112 7.10 16.11 13.65
CA LEU A 112 8.26 16.31 12.81
C LEU A 112 8.89 17.69 12.99
N LEU A 113 8.09 18.78 13.03
CA LEU A 113 8.60 20.12 13.29
C LEU A 113 9.30 20.18 14.66
N HIS A 114 8.68 19.61 15.68
CA HIS A 114 9.24 19.52 17.02
C HIS A 114 10.56 18.72 17.05
N GLU A 115 10.64 17.60 16.32
CA GLU A 115 11.86 16.80 16.19
C GLU A 115 12.98 17.57 15.48
N MET A 116 12.66 18.34 14.43
CA MET A 116 13.66 19.20 13.78
C MET A 116 14.25 20.19 14.78
N ILE A 117 13.40 20.86 15.57
CA ILE A 117 13.81 21.86 16.56
C ILE A 117 14.67 21.23 17.66
N SER A 118 14.21 20.12 18.24
CA SER A 118 14.93 19.40 19.31
C SER A 118 16.20 18.70 18.84
N SER A 119 16.38 18.50 17.53
CA SER A 119 17.62 18.01 16.91
C SER A 119 18.60 19.13 16.55
N ASP A 120 18.46 20.31 17.15
CA ASP A 120 19.28 21.51 16.91
C ASP A 120 19.31 21.96 15.43
N LEU A 121 18.22 21.74 14.69
CA LEU A 121 18.07 22.31 13.34
C LEU A 121 17.66 23.78 13.45
N HIS A 122 18.66 24.66 13.35
CA HIS A 122 18.45 26.10 13.37
C HIS A 122 18.12 26.60 11.96
N ALA A 123 16.82 26.70 11.66
CA ALA A 123 16.33 27.32 10.44
C ALA A 123 15.44 28.53 10.74
N ILE A 124 15.46 29.50 9.84
CA ILE A 124 14.64 30.71 9.90
C ILE A 124 13.63 30.74 8.75
N LEU A 125 12.50 31.43 8.94
CA LEU A 125 11.55 31.73 7.88
C LEU A 125 12.15 32.78 6.94
N ILE A 126 12.27 32.44 5.65
CA ILE A 126 12.80 33.32 4.59
C ILE A 126 11.75 33.74 3.58
N LYS A 127 10.57 33.13 3.62
CA LYS A 127 9.41 33.54 2.83
C LYS A 127 8.17 33.18 3.62
N VAL A 128 7.15 34.01 3.52
CA VAL A 128 5.80 33.70 4.00
C VAL A 128 4.79 34.05 2.92
N ALA A 129 3.74 33.24 2.82
CA ALA A 129 2.71 33.35 1.78
C ALA A 129 1.38 32.71 2.21
N ALA A 130 0.99 32.86 3.48
CA ALA A 130 -0.25 32.30 4.00
C ALA A 130 -0.99 33.26 4.93
N LEU A 131 -2.31 33.04 5.03
CA LEU A 131 -3.18 33.77 5.94
C LEU A 131 -2.66 33.65 7.39
N GLY A 132 -2.49 34.80 8.05
CA GLY A 132 -1.95 34.89 9.40
C GLY A 132 -0.43 34.99 9.49
N LEU A 133 0.32 34.74 8.40
CA LEU A 133 1.76 34.99 8.37
C LEU A 133 2.07 36.38 7.79
N ASP A 134 2.40 37.31 8.68
CA ASP A 134 2.86 38.65 8.35
C ASP A 134 4.38 38.69 8.04
N PRO A 135 4.81 39.14 6.84
CA PRO A 135 6.21 39.29 6.49
C PRO A 135 7.03 40.15 7.45
N GLU A 136 6.46 41.25 7.96
CA GLU A 136 7.20 42.19 8.83
C GLU A 136 7.42 41.61 10.23
N LYS A 137 6.51 40.74 10.67
CA LYS A 137 6.56 40.15 12.02
C LYS A 137 7.24 38.79 12.07
N HIS A 138 7.23 38.03 10.98
CA HIS A 138 7.62 36.61 11.02
C HIS A 138 8.87 36.28 10.21
N LEU A 139 9.22 37.05 9.18
CA LEU A 139 10.47 36.80 8.45
C LEU A 139 11.68 36.95 9.37
N GLY A 140 12.62 36.02 9.26
CA GLY A 140 13.85 35.99 10.06
C GLY A 140 13.70 35.31 11.42
N LYS A 141 12.47 35.05 11.90
CA LYS A 141 12.27 34.26 13.12
C LYS A 141 12.65 32.81 12.91
N SER A 142 13.16 32.18 13.96
CA SER A 142 13.53 30.76 13.92
C SER A 142 12.28 29.87 13.91
N LEU A 143 12.42 28.63 13.44
CA LEU A 143 11.36 27.62 13.56
C LEU A 143 10.96 27.37 15.03
N ALA A 144 11.92 27.43 15.96
CA ALA A 144 11.65 27.27 17.39
C ALA A 144 10.74 28.39 17.92
N ASP A 145 11.02 29.64 17.55
CA ASP A 145 10.19 30.79 17.95
C ASP A 145 8.78 30.73 17.32
N MET A 146 8.70 30.17 16.12
CA MET A 146 7.46 30.12 15.34
C MET A 146 6.59 28.89 15.66
N GLU A 147 7.13 27.81 16.23
CA GLU A 147 6.41 26.55 16.48
C GLU A 147 5.06 26.75 17.20
N PRO A 148 4.98 27.44 18.36
CA PRO A 148 3.70 27.62 19.06
C PRO A 148 2.68 28.44 18.24
N TYR A 149 3.16 29.34 17.40
CA TYR A 149 2.31 30.17 16.54
C TYR A 149 1.79 29.40 15.33
N LEU A 150 2.65 28.59 14.69
CA LEU A 150 2.28 27.74 13.56
C LEU A 150 1.25 26.68 13.95
N LYS A 151 1.36 26.10 15.16
CA LYS A 151 0.33 25.20 15.71
C LYS A 151 -1.04 25.88 15.78
N LYS A 152 -1.10 27.08 16.38
CA LYS A 152 -2.34 27.87 16.47
C LYS A 152 -2.90 28.26 15.09
N LEU A 153 -2.03 28.60 14.13
CA LEU A 153 -2.47 28.90 12.76
C LEU A 153 -3.02 27.65 12.05
N SER A 154 -2.43 26.49 12.27
CA SER A 154 -2.93 25.22 11.75
C SER A 154 -4.33 24.92 12.28
N GLU A 155 -4.53 25.02 13.59
CA GLU A 155 -5.85 24.80 14.22
C GLU A 155 -6.91 25.79 13.72
N LYS A 156 -6.52 27.05 13.51
CA LYS A 156 -7.46 28.13 13.17
C LYS A 156 -7.77 28.23 11.68
N TYR A 157 -6.78 28.00 10.83
CA TYR A 157 -6.84 28.31 9.39
C TYR A 157 -6.44 27.12 8.50
N GLY A 158 -6.04 25.98 9.06
CA GLY A 158 -5.59 24.82 8.29
C GLY A 158 -4.23 25.00 7.61
N VAL A 159 -3.41 25.95 8.05
CA VAL A 159 -2.04 26.17 7.56
C VAL A 159 -1.19 24.93 7.85
N ASN A 160 -0.43 24.43 6.87
CA ASN A 160 0.47 23.31 7.12
C ASN A 160 1.60 23.74 8.06
N ILE A 161 1.73 23.05 9.20
CA ILE A 161 2.72 23.35 10.24
C ILE A 161 4.15 23.30 9.70
N CYS A 162 4.44 22.40 8.76
CA CYS A 162 5.76 22.25 8.13
C CYS A 162 5.95 23.09 6.85
N GLY A 163 4.95 23.87 6.43
CA GLY A 163 5.03 24.73 5.23
C GLY A 163 4.98 23.96 3.90
N GLU A 164 4.48 22.73 3.89
CA GLU A 164 4.44 21.86 2.71
C GLU A 164 3.61 22.46 1.55
N GLY A 165 2.56 23.21 1.86
CA GLY A 165 1.70 23.90 0.89
C GLY A 165 2.32 25.16 0.31
N GLY A 166 3.54 25.52 0.72
CA GLY A 166 4.21 26.76 0.33
C GLY A 166 3.85 27.95 1.21
N GLU A 167 3.26 27.70 2.38
CA GLU A 167 2.86 28.73 3.35
C GLU A 167 4.05 29.55 3.84
N TYR A 168 5.20 28.90 3.97
CA TYR A 168 6.47 29.55 4.21
C TYR A 168 7.63 28.74 3.62
N GLU A 169 8.78 29.39 3.44
CA GLU A 169 10.03 28.71 3.09
C GLU A 169 11.08 28.98 4.16
N THR A 170 11.99 28.03 4.37
CA THR A 170 13.03 28.13 5.40
C THR A 170 14.45 28.05 4.86
N PHE A 171 15.37 28.68 5.59
CA PHE A 171 16.80 28.59 5.36
C PHE A 171 17.51 28.12 6.62
N THR A 172 18.21 26.98 6.53
CA THR A 172 18.95 26.38 7.64
C THR A 172 20.29 27.11 7.81
N LEU A 173 20.45 27.80 8.93
CA LEU A 173 21.67 28.51 9.30
C LEU A 173 22.67 27.58 9.96
N ASP A 174 22.18 26.63 10.76
CA ASP A 174 23.02 25.63 11.39
C ASP A 174 22.24 24.34 11.68
N CYS A 175 22.97 23.22 11.76
CA CYS A 175 22.50 21.96 12.31
C CYS A 175 23.72 21.13 12.76
N PRO A 176 23.56 20.06 13.57
CA PRO A 176 24.68 19.25 14.04
C PRO A 176 25.63 18.76 12.95
N LEU A 177 25.11 18.57 11.73
CA LEU A 177 25.84 18.02 10.58
C LEU A 177 26.67 19.07 9.83
N PHE A 178 26.50 20.37 10.13
CA PHE A 178 27.28 21.43 9.52
C PHE A 178 28.65 21.58 10.21
N LYS A 179 29.73 21.69 9.41
CA LYS A 179 31.09 21.99 9.90
C LYS A 179 31.27 23.45 10.32
N LYS A 180 30.44 24.34 9.76
CA LYS A 180 30.43 25.78 10.02
C LYS A 180 28.98 26.24 10.02
N LYS A 181 28.63 27.13 10.94
CA LYS A 181 27.33 27.80 10.90
C LYS A 181 27.37 28.94 9.88
N ILE A 182 26.21 29.26 9.31
CA ILE A 182 26.03 30.36 8.35
C ILE A 182 25.49 31.56 9.14
N VAL A 183 26.18 32.69 9.02
CA VAL A 183 25.78 33.95 9.65
C VAL A 183 25.32 34.92 8.58
N ILE A 184 24.12 35.48 8.78
CA ILE A 184 23.57 36.51 7.91
C ILE A 184 24.06 37.86 8.42
N ASP A 185 24.86 38.55 7.61
CA ASP A 185 25.38 39.89 7.96
C ASP A 185 24.39 40.98 7.59
N VAL A 186 23.77 40.85 6.40
CA VAL A 186 22.83 41.83 5.87
C VAL A 186 21.73 41.11 5.10
N ALA A 187 20.49 41.40 5.49
CA ALA A 187 19.27 40.95 4.83
C ALA A 187 18.29 42.11 4.72
N GLU A 188 17.47 42.08 3.69
CA GLU A 188 16.36 43.02 3.51
C GLU A 188 15.06 42.27 3.24
N THR A 189 13.96 42.78 3.79
CA THR A 189 12.63 42.24 3.56
C THR A 189 12.06 42.81 2.27
N VAL A 190 11.66 41.94 1.35
CA VAL A 190 11.02 42.32 0.09
C VAL A 190 9.57 41.86 0.13
N ILE A 191 8.64 42.82 0.08
CA ILE A 191 7.21 42.54 -0.05
C ILE A 191 6.89 42.33 -1.52
N HIS A 192 6.42 41.13 -1.87
CA HIS A 192 6.05 40.77 -3.24
C HIS A 192 4.57 41.05 -3.52
N SER A 193 3.71 40.78 -2.54
CA SER A 193 2.29 41.12 -2.57
C SER A 193 1.85 41.61 -1.20
N ALA A 194 1.25 42.79 -1.14
CA ALA A 194 0.69 43.37 0.09
C ALA A 194 -0.81 43.05 0.20
N ASP A 195 -1.21 41.83 -0.15
CA ASP A 195 -2.59 41.38 0.01
C ASP A 195 -3.04 41.53 1.47
N ALA A 196 -4.27 42.02 1.67
CA ALA A 196 -4.79 42.35 3.00
C ALA A 196 -5.00 41.12 3.89
N PHE A 197 -5.09 39.92 3.29
CA PHE A 197 -5.38 38.68 3.98
C PHE A 197 -4.19 37.73 3.97
N ALA A 198 -3.47 37.61 2.85
CA ALA A 198 -2.32 36.72 2.70
C ALA A 198 -1.11 37.45 2.08
N PRO A 199 -0.46 38.36 2.82
CA PRO A 199 0.71 39.08 2.33
C PRO A 199 1.85 38.10 2.01
N VAL A 200 2.52 38.34 0.88
CA VAL A 200 3.65 37.53 0.42
C VAL A 200 4.92 38.37 0.52
N GLY A 201 5.88 37.90 1.30
CA GLY A 201 7.18 38.54 1.45
C GLY A 201 8.30 37.53 1.61
N TYR A 202 9.52 37.95 1.30
CA TYR A 202 10.71 37.12 1.44
C TYR A 202 11.94 37.92 1.87
N LEU A 203 12.91 37.24 2.47
CA LEU A 203 14.22 37.80 2.81
C LEU A 203 15.17 37.69 1.62
N ARG A 204 15.76 38.82 1.24
CA ARG A 204 16.86 38.88 0.28
C ARG A 204 18.17 39.07 1.05
N PHE A 205 19.00 38.03 1.07
CA PHE A 205 20.33 38.09 1.68
C PHE A 205 21.31 38.78 0.74
N THR A 206 21.92 39.87 1.20
CA THR A 206 22.93 40.62 0.42
C THR A 206 24.35 40.33 0.89
N LYS A 207 24.53 39.94 2.15
CA LYS A 207 25.82 39.55 2.71
C LYS A 207 25.67 38.43 3.76
N MET A 208 26.49 37.39 3.63
CA MET A 208 26.57 36.27 4.56
C MET A 208 28.02 35.80 4.68
N HIS A 209 28.37 35.21 5.82
CA HIS A 209 29.65 34.53 6.01
C HIS A 209 29.45 33.21 6.77
N THR A 210 30.55 32.46 6.98
CA THR A 210 30.52 31.20 7.74
C THR A 210 31.47 31.29 8.93
N GLU A 211 31.02 30.82 10.09
CA GLU A 211 31.81 30.76 11.31
C GLU A 211 32.08 29.29 11.67
N LYS A 212 33.31 28.99 12.11
CA LYS A 212 33.62 27.66 12.66
C LYS A 212 32.85 27.48 13.98
N LYS A 213 32.41 26.25 14.23
CA LYS A 213 31.80 25.90 15.51
C LYS A 213 32.89 25.87 16.58
N THR A 214 32.66 26.54 17.70
CA THR A 214 33.55 26.56 18.86
C THR A 214 33.34 25.27 19.67
N GLY A 215 33.90 24.17 19.18
CA GLY A 215 33.87 22.84 19.81
C GLY A 215 34.05 21.73 18.77
N ASP A 216 34.96 20.79 19.04
CA ASP A 216 35.02 19.50 18.33
C ASP A 216 33.80 18.66 18.74
N LEU A 217 32.61 19.04 18.26
CA LEU A 217 31.40 18.25 18.35
C LEU A 217 31.10 17.65 16.97
N VAL A 218 32.07 16.93 16.42
CA VAL A 218 31.70 15.76 15.63
C VAL A 218 31.52 14.67 16.68
N ALA A 219 30.28 14.21 16.91
CA ALA A 219 29.91 13.13 17.84
C ALA A 219 29.48 13.50 19.27
N GLY A 220 28.70 14.56 19.45
CA GLY A 220 27.45 14.33 20.19
C GLY A 220 26.56 13.59 19.19
N ALA A 221 26.52 12.25 19.24
CA ALA A 221 25.68 11.46 18.34
C ALA A 221 24.33 12.15 18.26
N LEU A 222 23.85 12.49 17.04
CA LEU A 222 22.41 12.74 16.84
C LEU A 222 21.74 11.67 17.69
N PRO A 223 20.89 12.04 18.69
CA PRO A 223 20.36 11.06 19.61
C PRO A 223 19.92 9.89 18.74
N HIS A 224 20.44 8.69 19.03
CA HIS A 224 20.07 7.47 18.31
C HIS A 224 18.60 7.21 18.64
N GLY A 225 17.71 8.08 18.18
CA GLY A 225 16.30 7.87 18.16
C GLY A 225 16.14 6.65 17.27
N SER A 226 15.65 5.57 17.87
CA SER A 226 15.17 4.43 17.10
C SER A 226 14.25 4.95 16.00
N CYS A 227 14.38 4.39 14.80
CA CYS A 227 13.47 4.67 13.69
C CYS A 227 12.03 4.70 14.22
N PRO A 228 11.15 5.62 13.78
CA PRO A 228 9.74 5.59 14.19
C PRO A 228 9.10 4.20 13.97
N CYS A 229 9.50 3.53 12.89
CA CYS A 229 9.15 2.15 12.61
C CYS A 229 9.68 1.15 13.64
N GLN A 230 10.92 1.33 14.10
CA GLN A 230 11.56 0.49 15.11
C GLN A 230 10.91 0.71 16.48
N LYS A 231 10.64 1.96 16.89
CA LYS A 231 9.89 2.26 18.12
C LYS A 231 8.54 1.56 18.17
N ALA A 232 7.83 1.52 17.05
CA ALA A 232 6.55 0.82 16.97
C ALA A 232 6.72 -0.70 17.14
N ILE A 233 7.79 -1.27 16.57
CA ILE A 233 8.13 -2.69 16.72
C ILE A 233 8.59 -3.02 18.14
N ASP A 234 9.42 -2.16 18.75
CA ASP A 234 9.91 -2.30 20.12
C ASP A 234 8.71 -2.34 21.08
N LYS A 235 7.74 -1.42 20.91
CA LYS A 235 6.49 -1.43 21.68
C LYS A 235 5.69 -2.73 21.51
N MET A 236 5.57 -3.24 20.27
CA MET A 236 4.90 -4.53 20.00
C MET A 236 5.62 -5.70 20.68
N THR A 237 6.95 -5.63 20.80
CA THR A 237 7.79 -6.65 21.40
C THR A 237 7.72 -6.60 22.93
N GLU A 238 7.72 -5.42 23.53
CA GLU A 238 7.55 -5.21 24.98
C GLU A 238 6.17 -5.70 25.46
N GLU A 239 5.11 -5.42 24.70
CA GLU A 239 3.75 -5.94 24.98
C GLU A 239 3.68 -7.48 24.97
N LEU A 240 4.58 -8.12 24.23
CA LEU A 240 4.73 -9.57 24.11
C LEU A 240 5.52 -10.20 25.24
N GLU A 241 6.63 -9.58 25.65
CA GLU A 241 7.45 -10.02 26.78
C GLU A 241 6.64 -10.04 28.10
N TYR A 242 5.60 -9.21 28.18
CA TYR A 242 4.64 -9.20 29.29
C TYR A 242 3.53 -10.25 29.16
N ALA A 243 3.31 -10.83 27.98
CA ALA A 243 2.12 -11.63 27.65
C ALA A 243 2.31 -13.16 27.66
N ASP A 244 3.48 -13.73 27.31
CA ASP A 244 3.83 -15.11 27.70
C ASP A 244 5.23 -15.58 27.25
N GLN A 245 5.84 -16.44 28.08
CA GLN A 245 7.01 -17.27 27.75
C GLN A 245 6.52 -18.60 27.14
N ALA A 246 6.49 -18.70 25.80
CA ALA A 246 6.29 -19.97 25.13
C ALA A 246 7.34 -20.15 24.03
N GLU A 247 8.13 -21.22 24.13
CA GLU A 247 9.20 -21.55 23.19
C GLU A 247 8.65 -21.85 21.79
N ASP A 248 9.10 -21.07 20.81
CA ASP A 248 8.81 -21.24 19.39
C ASP A 248 9.67 -22.38 18.81
N ASN A 249 9.11 -23.59 18.68
CA ASN A 249 9.75 -24.68 17.95
C ASN A 249 9.28 -24.69 16.48
N PRO A 250 10.16 -24.46 15.49
CA PRO A 250 9.78 -24.46 14.08
C PRO A 250 9.62 -25.90 13.57
N CYS A 251 8.37 -26.38 13.51
CA CYS A 251 8.06 -27.61 12.79
C CYS A 251 7.75 -27.27 11.33
N LYS A 252 8.63 -27.67 10.41
CA LYS A 252 8.38 -27.56 8.96
C LYS A 252 7.35 -28.60 8.54
N PHE A 253 6.31 -28.16 7.84
CA PHE A 253 5.34 -29.06 7.23
C PHE A 253 6.04 -29.86 6.12
N THR A 254 6.17 -31.18 6.29
CA THR A 254 6.61 -32.11 5.24
C THR A 254 5.43 -32.98 4.82
N SER A 255 4.42 -32.38 4.20
CA SER A 255 3.54 -33.14 3.32
C SER A 255 3.00 -32.22 2.23
N ASN A 256 3.61 -32.31 1.05
CA ASN A 256 2.99 -31.82 -0.16
C ASN A 256 1.85 -32.81 -0.47
N SER A 257 0.63 -32.47 -0.09
CA SER A 257 -0.55 -33.09 -0.71
C SER A 257 -0.54 -32.68 -2.19
N ASP A 258 0.08 -33.52 -3.01
CA ASP A 258 0.26 -33.28 -4.44
C ASP A 258 -1.10 -33.46 -5.14
N LEU A 259 -1.69 -32.38 -5.64
CA LEU A 259 -2.86 -32.43 -6.53
C LEU A 259 -2.48 -32.93 -7.95
N SER A 260 -1.33 -33.60 -8.08
CA SER A 260 -0.82 -34.21 -9.31
C SER A 260 -1.78 -35.21 -9.96
N CYS A 261 -2.74 -35.75 -9.19
CA CYS A 261 -3.69 -36.77 -9.62
C CYS A 261 -4.96 -36.21 -10.27
N GLN A 262 -5.24 -34.90 -10.13
CA GLN A 262 -6.37 -34.27 -10.80
C GLN A 262 -5.92 -33.72 -12.16
N GLY A 263 -6.50 -34.25 -13.24
CA GLY A 263 -6.22 -33.77 -14.59
C GLY A 263 -6.56 -32.29 -14.71
N GLY A 264 -5.61 -31.48 -15.19
CA GLY A 264 -5.86 -30.08 -15.49
C GLY A 264 -6.87 -29.98 -16.64
N HIS A 265 -8.13 -29.76 -16.32
CA HIS A 265 -9.13 -29.39 -17.32
C HIS A 265 -8.98 -27.90 -17.64
N GLU A 266 -9.21 -27.54 -18.89
CA GLU A 266 -9.19 -26.17 -19.37
C GLU A 266 -10.36 -25.41 -18.72
N ILE A 267 -10.07 -24.65 -17.65
CA ILE A 267 -11.07 -23.82 -16.98
C ILE A 267 -11.24 -22.56 -17.82
N LEU A 268 -12.39 -22.44 -18.49
CA LEU A 268 -12.76 -21.21 -19.19
C LEU A 268 -12.91 -20.06 -18.18
N PRO A 269 -12.55 -18.82 -18.56
CA PRO A 269 -12.73 -17.67 -17.68
C PRO A 269 -14.20 -17.50 -17.24
N SER A 270 -14.42 -17.36 -15.94
CA SER A 270 -15.73 -17.07 -15.35
C SER A 270 -15.88 -15.57 -15.19
N VAL A 271 -16.97 -14.98 -15.66
CA VAL A 271 -17.15 -13.51 -15.65
C VAL A 271 -18.49 -13.12 -15.05
N SER A 272 -18.47 -12.15 -14.13
CA SER A 272 -19.68 -11.64 -13.50
C SER A 272 -20.40 -10.63 -14.39
N GLN A 273 -21.68 -10.40 -14.06
CA GLN A 273 -22.39 -9.24 -14.55
C GLN A 273 -21.74 -7.95 -14.03
N ARG A 274 -21.65 -6.95 -14.91
CA ARG A 274 -21.19 -5.61 -14.54
C ARG A 274 -22.21 -4.95 -13.62
N SER A 275 -21.77 -4.44 -12.48
CA SER A 275 -22.61 -3.67 -11.55
C SER A 275 -22.99 -2.30 -12.14
N SER A 276 -24.05 -1.66 -11.63
CA SER A 276 -24.43 -0.31 -12.09
C SER A 276 -23.37 0.75 -11.80
N ARG A 277 -22.54 0.53 -10.76
CA ARG A 277 -21.37 1.35 -10.44
C ARG A 277 -20.13 1.02 -11.29
N GLY A 278 -20.20 0.04 -12.18
CA GLY A 278 -19.14 -0.27 -13.15
C GLY A 278 -18.15 -1.34 -12.72
N PHE A 279 -18.35 -2.03 -11.60
CA PHE A 279 -17.49 -3.15 -11.19
C PHE A 279 -17.80 -4.41 -11.99
N GLN A 280 -16.78 -5.21 -12.29
CA GLN A 280 -16.92 -6.50 -12.96
C GLN A 280 -15.76 -7.42 -12.58
N TRP A 281 -16.00 -8.72 -12.39
CA TRP A 281 -14.96 -9.69 -12.01
C TRP A 281 -14.71 -10.71 -13.11
N ILE A 282 -13.44 -11.06 -13.32
CA ILE A 282 -13.00 -12.14 -14.22
C ILE A 282 -12.16 -13.12 -13.39
N SER A 283 -12.51 -14.39 -13.39
CA SER A 283 -11.80 -15.46 -12.65
C SER A 283 -11.39 -16.60 -13.57
N GLY A 284 -10.49 -17.45 -13.08
CA GLY A 284 -10.06 -18.65 -13.82
C GLY A 284 -9.00 -18.36 -14.89
N ILE A 285 -8.37 -17.19 -14.88
CA ILE A 285 -7.32 -16.88 -15.85
C ILE A 285 -6.06 -17.70 -15.50
N ASN A 286 -5.55 -18.48 -16.46
CA ASN A 286 -4.45 -19.42 -16.26
C ASN A 286 -3.57 -19.53 -17.53
N GLY A 287 -2.47 -20.26 -17.44
CA GLY A 287 -1.48 -20.39 -18.51
C GLY A 287 -1.41 -21.77 -19.16
N LEU A 288 -2.41 -22.64 -18.99
CA LEU A 288 -2.30 -24.06 -19.36
C LEU A 288 -2.05 -24.29 -20.86
N GLN A 289 -2.56 -23.39 -21.71
CA GLN A 289 -2.40 -23.39 -23.17
C GLN A 289 -1.02 -22.92 -23.67
N SER A 290 -0.06 -22.69 -22.78
CA SER A 290 1.29 -22.25 -23.15
C SER A 290 2.10 -23.36 -23.82
N GLU A 291 2.81 -23.02 -24.90
CA GLU A 291 3.81 -23.91 -25.52
C GLU A 291 5.06 -24.06 -24.63
N ASP A 292 5.42 -23.00 -23.91
CA ASP A 292 6.45 -23.03 -22.89
C ASP A 292 5.81 -23.38 -21.54
N THR A 293 6.17 -24.56 -21.02
CA THR A 293 5.63 -25.08 -19.77
C THR A 293 6.16 -24.37 -18.53
N GLY A 294 7.19 -23.52 -18.66
CA GLY A 294 7.73 -22.73 -17.55
C GLY A 294 6.78 -21.62 -17.07
N ILE A 295 7.08 -21.04 -15.89
CA ILE A 295 6.23 -19.98 -15.32
C ILE A 295 6.15 -18.76 -16.24
N GLU A 296 7.23 -18.39 -16.94
CA GLU A 296 7.24 -17.24 -17.84
C GLU A 296 6.27 -17.46 -19.00
N GLY A 297 6.36 -18.61 -19.69
CA GLY A 297 5.43 -19.02 -20.73
C GLY A 297 3.98 -19.03 -20.27
N GLN A 298 3.68 -19.69 -19.15
CA GLN A 298 2.33 -19.71 -18.59
C GLN A 298 1.83 -18.32 -18.21
N THR A 299 2.71 -17.44 -17.69
CA THR A 299 2.34 -16.06 -17.37
C THR A 299 1.98 -15.29 -18.63
N VAL A 300 2.77 -15.42 -19.71
CA VAL A 300 2.47 -14.80 -21.01
C VAL A 300 1.13 -15.32 -21.56
N ALA A 301 0.89 -16.64 -21.51
CA ALA A 301 -0.35 -17.23 -21.98
C ALA A 301 -1.58 -16.78 -21.17
N ALA A 302 -1.42 -16.63 -19.86
CA ALA A 302 -2.48 -16.13 -18.97
C ALA A 302 -2.82 -14.66 -19.27
N PHE A 303 -1.82 -13.80 -19.50
CA PHE A 303 -2.06 -12.44 -19.93
C PHE A 303 -2.69 -12.35 -21.32
N LYS A 304 -2.31 -13.22 -22.27
CA LYS A 304 -2.99 -13.29 -23.58
C LYS A 304 -4.48 -13.58 -23.42
N MET A 305 -4.84 -14.52 -22.53
CA MET A 305 -6.23 -14.83 -22.24
C MET A 305 -6.96 -13.65 -21.58
N LEU A 306 -6.34 -13.03 -20.56
CA LEU A 306 -6.90 -11.85 -19.90
C LEU A 306 -7.14 -10.69 -20.90
N LEU A 307 -6.17 -10.39 -21.75
CA LEU A 307 -6.28 -9.34 -22.76
C LEU A 307 -7.43 -9.61 -23.72
N LYS A 308 -7.61 -10.86 -24.17
CA LYS A 308 -8.75 -11.27 -25.00
C LYS A 308 -10.10 -11.02 -24.31
N GLU A 309 -10.20 -11.33 -23.01
CA GLU A 309 -11.41 -11.06 -22.23
C GLU A 309 -11.66 -9.55 -22.01
N LEU A 310 -10.61 -8.74 -21.90
CA LEU A 310 -10.75 -7.29 -21.82
C LEU A 310 -11.20 -6.69 -23.16
N GLU A 311 -10.58 -7.11 -24.27
CA GLU A 311 -10.88 -6.64 -25.63
C GLU A 311 -12.32 -6.93 -26.03
N SER A 312 -12.83 -8.14 -25.74
CA SER A 312 -14.22 -8.51 -26.03
C SER A 312 -15.26 -7.66 -25.27
N ARG A 313 -14.81 -6.89 -24.27
CA ARG A 313 -15.63 -6.02 -23.42
C ARG A 313 -15.30 -4.54 -23.57
N CYS A 314 -14.46 -4.19 -24.56
CA CYS A 314 -13.95 -2.83 -24.78
C CYS A 314 -13.25 -2.24 -23.54
N LEU A 315 -12.57 -3.08 -22.76
CA LEU A 315 -11.77 -2.68 -21.59
C LEU A 315 -10.28 -2.80 -21.89
N VAL A 316 -9.45 -2.12 -21.09
CA VAL A 316 -7.99 -2.17 -21.18
C VAL A 316 -7.39 -2.56 -19.83
N VAL A 317 -6.08 -2.89 -19.82
CA VAL A 317 -5.35 -3.28 -18.60
C VAL A 317 -5.46 -2.25 -17.48
N LYS A 318 -5.60 -0.96 -17.81
CA LYS A 318 -5.81 0.13 -16.83
C LYS A 318 -7.12 -0.01 -16.05
N ASN A 319 -8.07 -0.80 -16.55
CA ASN A 319 -9.33 -1.05 -15.88
C ASN A 319 -9.23 -2.02 -14.70
N ILE A 320 -8.11 -2.73 -14.57
CA ILE A 320 -7.88 -3.68 -13.49
C ILE A 320 -7.52 -2.91 -12.21
N ILE A 321 -8.26 -3.18 -11.13
CA ILE A 321 -8.07 -2.54 -9.82
C ILE A 321 -7.51 -3.50 -8.77
N LEU A 322 -7.82 -4.79 -8.84
CA LEU A 322 -7.30 -5.80 -7.92
C LEU A 322 -7.01 -7.09 -8.69
N VAL A 323 -5.87 -7.70 -8.42
CA VAL A 323 -5.47 -9.01 -8.93
C VAL A 323 -5.20 -9.93 -7.75
N HIS A 324 -5.92 -11.06 -7.69
CA HIS A 324 -5.49 -12.20 -6.90
C HIS A 324 -4.68 -13.12 -7.80
N LEU A 325 -3.47 -13.44 -7.38
CA LEU A 325 -2.53 -14.28 -8.09
C LEU A 325 -2.11 -15.43 -7.20
N TYR A 326 -2.49 -16.63 -7.59
CA TYR A 326 -2.10 -17.87 -6.94
C TYR A 326 -1.00 -18.50 -7.77
N VAL A 327 0.14 -18.81 -7.14
CA VAL A 327 1.27 -19.48 -7.80
C VAL A 327 1.47 -20.86 -7.20
N ARG A 328 1.94 -21.81 -8.01
CA ARG A 328 2.26 -23.16 -7.51
C ARG A 328 3.47 -23.17 -6.59
N SER A 329 4.45 -22.32 -6.88
CA SER A 329 5.70 -22.20 -6.11
C SER A 329 6.10 -20.73 -5.94
N MET A 330 6.42 -20.31 -4.71
CA MET A 330 6.98 -18.99 -4.45
C MET A 330 8.40 -18.80 -5.00
N GLN A 331 9.08 -19.87 -5.42
CA GLN A 331 10.38 -19.76 -6.10
C GLN A 331 10.26 -19.07 -7.45
N ASP A 332 9.09 -19.15 -8.08
CA ASP A 332 8.80 -18.55 -9.38
C ASP A 332 8.48 -17.04 -9.30
N PHE A 333 8.43 -16.47 -8.10
CA PHE A 333 8.00 -15.09 -7.86
C PHE A 333 8.80 -14.06 -8.68
N VAL A 334 10.12 -14.25 -8.80
CA VAL A 334 10.97 -13.31 -9.56
C VAL A 334 10.69 -13.41 -11.06
N ALA A 335 10.74 -14.62 -11.64
CA ALA A 335 10.50 -14.85 -13.07
C ALA A 335 9.10 -14.40 -13.49
N LEU A 336 8.07 -14.70 -12.70
CA LEU A 336 6.72 -14.21 -12.95
C LEU A 336 6.63 -12.68 -12.97
N ASN A 337 7.29 -12.00 -12.02
CA ASN A 337 7.26 -10.54 -11.95
C ASN A 337 7.94 -9.86 -13.13
N GLU A 338 8.94 -10.51 -13.74
CA GLU A 338 9.61 -10.02 -14.96
C GLU A 338 8.66 -9.94 -16.16
N VAL A 339 7.71 -10.87 -16.27
CA VAL A 339 6.63 -10.83 -17.27
C VAL A 339 5.52 -9.87 -16.85
N TYR A 340 5.05 -9.97 -15.60
CA TYR A 340 3.93 -9.17 -15.09
C TYR A 340 4.15 -7.65 -15.25
N LYS A 341 5.37 -7.16 -14.97
CA LYS A 341 5.71 -5.73 -15.08
C LYS A 341 5.70 -5.19 -16.51
N GLN A 342 5.66 -6.05 -17.53
CA GLN A 342 5.55 -5.63 -18.93
C GLN A 342 4.11 -5.17 -19.26
N HIS A 343 3.12 -5.67 -18.52
CA HIS A 343 1.71 -5.34 -18.71
C HIS A 343 1.27 -4.14 -17.86
N PHE A 344 1.84 -3.98 -16.67
CA PHE A 344 1.51 -2.88 -15.76
C PHE A 344 2.70 -1.95 -15.54
N THR A 345 2.52 -0.67 -15.88
CA THR A 345 3.58 0.34 -15.81
C THR A 345 3.38 1.27 -14.60
N THR A 346 2.66 2.38 -14.80
CA THR A 346 2.38 3.37 -13.77
C THR A 346 1.13 2.96 -12.99
N ASN A 347 1.20 2.99 -11.66
CA ASN A 347 0.09 2.66 -10.76
C ASN A 347 -0.54 1.29 -11.09
N PRO A 348 0.22 0.18 -11.00
CA PRO A 348 -0.31 -1.18 -11.17
C PRO A 348 -1.49 -1.46 -10.23
N PRO A 349 -2.33 -2.48 -10.50
CA PRO A 349 -3.40 -2.88 -9.60
C PRO A 349 -2.90 -3.24 -8.20
N ALA A 350 -3.80 -3.25 -7.24
CA ALA A 350 -3.57 -3.89 -5.95
C ALA A 350 -3.41 -5.39 -6.22
N ARG A 351 -2.54 -6.06 -5.46
CA ARG A 351 -2.23 -7.46 -5.73
C ARG A 351 -2.13 -8.27 -4.47
N VAL A 352 -2.73 -9.45 -4.49
CA VAL A 352 -2.54 -10.52 -3.50
C VAL A 352 -1.80 -11.64 -4.22
N CYS A 353 -0.67 -12.10 -3.68
CA CYS A 353 0.17 -13.09 -4.35
C CYS A 353 0.60 -14.17 -3.37
N VAL A 354 -0.07 -15.32 -3.39
CA VAL A 354 0.15 -16.40 -2.40
C VAL A 354 0.41 -17.74 -3.08
N GLN A 355 1.13 -18.63 -2.42
CA GLN A 355 1.30 -19.99 -2.94
C GLN A 355 0.00 -20.75 -2.73
N ALA A 356 -0.42 -21.55 -3.71
CA ALA A 356 -1.53 -22.47 -3.56
C ALA A 356 -1.15 -23.84 -4.14
N PRO A 357 -1.65 -24.95 -3.58
CA PRO A 357 -1.52 -26.27 -4.18
C PRO A 357 -2.40 -26.35 -5.44
N LEU A 358 -1.97 -25.71 -6.53
CA LEU A 358 -2.72 -25.69 -7.79
C LEU A 358 -2.79 -27.08 -8.44
N PRO A 359 -3.82 -27.38 -9.25
CA PRO A 359 -3.93 -28.63 -9.99
C PRO A 359 -2.72 -28.93 -10.88
N ALA A 360 -2.58 -30.19 -11.30
CA ALA A 360 -1.50 -30.60 -12.19
C ALA A 360 -1.43 -29.70 -13.46
N GLY A 361 -0.21 -29.39 -13.90
CA GLY A 361 0.04 -28.52 -15.05
C GLY A 361 -0.14 -27.02 -14.81
N HIS A 362 -0.92 -26.60 -13.81
CA HIS A 362 -1.12 -25.18 -13.51
C HIS A 362 0.03 -24.64 -12.65
N LEU A 363 0.78 -23.66 -13.18
CA LEU A 363 1.82 -22.96 -12.43
C LEU A 363 1.31 -21.65 -11.80
N LEU A 364 0.26 -21.08 -12.39
CA LEU A 364 -0.43 -19.92 -11.84
C LEU A 364 -1.92 -19.92 -12.17
N GLN A 365 -2.68 -19.23 -11.34
CA GLN A 365 -4.07 -18.85 -11.58
C GLN A 365 -4.25 -17.39 -11.13
N MET A 366 -4.98 -16.60 -11.91
CA MET A 366 -5.34 -15.24 -11.54
C MET A 366 -6.83 -14.96 -11.68
N ASP A 367 -7.31 -14.07 -10.81
CA ASP A 367 -8.62 -13.42 -10.95
C ASP A 367 -8.47 -11.92 -10.77
N CYS A 368 -9.26 -11.16 -11.52
CA CYS A 368 -9.13 -9.72 -11.70
C CYS A 368 -10.47 -9.03 -11.43
N LEU A 369 -10.46 -8.07 -10.51
CA LEU A 369 -11.53 -7.09 -10.38
C LEU A 369 -11.25 -5.92 -11.31
N LEU A 370 -12.26 -5.59 -12.12
CA LEU A 370 -12.27 -4.51 -13.08
C LEU A 370 -13.22 -3.41 -12.60
N HIS A 371 -12.93 -2.19 -13.03
CA HIS A 371 -13.87 -1.08 -12.95
C HIS A 371 -13.97 -0.36 -14.30
N ASN A 372 -15.19 -0.06 -14.74
CA ASN A 372 -15.43 0.76 -15.91
C ASN A 372 -15.82 2.17 -15.47
N TRP A 373 -14.92 3.13 -15.68
CA TRP A 373 -15.25 4.53 -15.47
C TRP A 373 -16.14 5.01 -16.63
N PRO A 374 -17.19 5.81 -16.37
CA PRO A 374 -17.96 6.41 -17.46
C PRO A 374 -17.05 7.27 -18.33
N GLU A 375 -17.12 7.07 -19.65
CA GLU A 375 -16.49 7.95 -20.63
C GLU A 375 -17.20 9.31 -20.55
N HIS A 376 -16.47 10.36 -20.15
CA HIS A 376 -16.94 11.75 -20.04
C HIS A 376 -17.87 12.06 -18.86
N LEU A 377 -17.28 12.55 -17.77
CA LEU A 377 -17.88 13.66 -17.03
C LEU A 377 -17.12 14.93 -17.43
N GLU A 378 -17.84 16.03 -17.55
CA GLU A 378 -17.36 17.38 -17.90
C GLU A 378 -16.02 17.71 -17.21
N GLU A 379 -15.21 18.59 -17.82
CA GLU A 379 -13.80 18.96 -17.55
C GLU A 379 -13.42 19.33 -16.09
N SER A 380 -14.27 19.07 -15.09
CA SER A 380 -14.09 19.38 -13.68
C SER A 380 -14.40 18.24 -12.69
N ARG A 381 -14.78 17.03 -13.11
CA ARG A 381 -14.90 15.87 -12.19
C ARG A 381 -14.11 14.65 -12.68
N PHE A 382 -12.80 14.69 -12.45
CA PHE A 382 -12.01 13.46 -12.45
C PHE A 382 -12.46 12.62 -11.24
N TYR A 383 -12.91 11.38 -11.47
CA TYR A 383 -12.77 10.32 -10.46
C TYR A 383 -11.50 9.56 -10.81
N PRO A 384 -10.30 10.11 -10.53
CA PRO A 384 -9.10 9.38 -10.86
C PRO A 384 -9.12 8.06 -10.09
N ARG A 385 -8.81 6.97 -10.78
CA ARG A 385 -8.30 5.76 -10.15
C ARG A 385 -7.14 6.18 -9.23
N GLU A 386 -7.41 6.27 -7.93
CA GLU A 386 -6.44 6.72 -6.93
C GLU A 386 -5.68 5.49 -6.44
N ALA A 387 -4.42 5.39 -6.84
CA ALA A 387 -3.54 4.32 -6.40
C ALA A 387 -2.57 4.84 -5.36
N LEU A 388 -2.55 4.21 -4.18
CA LEU A 388 -1.50 4.39 -3.21
C LEU A 388 -0.32 3.49 -3.61
N HIS A 389 0.66 4.08 -4.27
CA HIS A 389 1.83 3.37 -4.82
C HIS A 389 3.11 3.85 -4.15
N VAL A 390 3.61 3.07 -3.19
CA VAL A 390 4.82 3.34 -2.40
C VAL A 390 6.00 2.59 -3.00
N GLN A 391 6.96 3.32 -3.58
CA GLN A 391 8.19 2.75 -4.15
C GLN A 391 9.45 3.14 -3.38
N SER A 392 9.37 4.18 -2.56
CA SER A 392 10.47 4.69 -1.74
C SER A 392 10.55 4.01 -0.38
N LEU A 393 11.77 3.87 0.15
CA LEU A 393 11.95 3.51 1.55
C LEU A 393 11.40 4.62 2.43
N SER A 394 10.59 4.25 3.42
CA SER A 394 9.89 5.19 4.30
C SER A 394 9.89 4.69 5.75
N HIS A 395 9.29 5.44 6.65
CA HIS A 395 9.10 5.01 8.06
C HIS A 395 7.70 4.46 8.36
N TRP A 396 6.75 4.60 7.43
CA TRP A 396 5.34 4.37 7.72
C TRP A 396 4.80 3.11 7.02
N ALA A 397 5.13 2.90 5.73
CA ALA A 397 4.73 1.72 4.96
C ALA A 397 5.90 1.14 4.13
N PRO A 398 5.92 -0.19 3.94
CA PRO A 398 6.93 -0.82 3.12
C PRO A 398 6.74 -0.46 1.63
N ALA A 399 7.86 -0.20 0.96
CA ALA A 399 7.90 -0.14 -0.48
C ALA A 399 7.45 -1.46 -1.10
N ASN A 400 6.83 -1.38 -2.27
CA ASN A 400 6.39 -2.56 -2.98
C ASN A 400 7.57 -3.43 -3.44
N ILE A 401 7.48 -4.74 -3.21
CA ILE A 401 8.51 -5.72 -3.62
C ILE A 401 8.24 -6.34 -4.99
N GLY A 402 7.26 -5.81 -5.72
CA GLY A 402 6.82 -6.27 -7.04
C GLY A 402 5.91 -5.24 -7.70
N PRO A 403 5.44 -5.51 -8.93
CA PRO A 403 4.60 -4.60 -9.71
C PRO A 403 3.16 -4.54 -9.18
N TYR A 404 2.94 -3.91 -8.03
CA TYR A 404 1.61 -3.68 -7.44
C TYR A 404 1.58 -2.35 -6.66
N SER A 405 0.37 -1.81 -6.48
CA SER A 405 0.10 -0.67 -5.58
C SER A 405 -0.41 -1.19 -4.23
N GLN A 406 -0.06 -0.54 -3.12
CA GLN A 406 -0.49 -0.93 -1.77
C GLN A 406 -2.01 -0.88 -1.62
N ALA A 407 -2.67 0.07 -2.29
CA ALA A 407 -4.12 0.10 -2.39
C ALA A 407 -4.60 0.81 -3.65
N LEU A 408 -5.83 0.52 -4.05
CA LEU A 408 -6.58 1.29 -5.02
C LEU A 408 -7.92 1.72 -4.46
N ARG A 409 -8.23 2.99 -4.65
CA ARG A 409 -9.52 3.59 -4.33
C ARG A 409 -10.33 3.79 -5.59
N VAL A 410 -11.58 3.38 -5.52
CA VAL A 410 -12.62 3.69 -6.49
C VAL A 410 -13.80 4.21 -5.71
N ASN A 411 -14.16 5.49 -5.90
CA ASN A 411 -15.19 6.16 -5.12
C ASN A 411 -14.93 6.09 -3.60
N LYS A 412 -15.71 5.28 -2.87
CA LYS A 412 -15.63 5.08 -1.41
C LYS A 412 -14.98 3.75 -1.05
N GLU A 413 -14.79 2.89 -2.03
CA GLU A 413 -14.30 1.53 -1.91
C GLU A 413 -12.75 1.55 -2.02
N VAL A 414 -12.07 0.93 -1.07
CA VAL A 414 -10.61 0.80 -1.03
C VAL A 414 -10.24 -0.68 -1.04
N PHE A 415 -9.44 -1.08 -2.01
CA PHE A 415 -8.94 -2.44 -2.20
C PHE A 415 -7.44 -2.47 -1.89
N CYS A 416 -7.05 -3.08 -0.77
CA CYS A 416 -5.65 -3.17 -0.37
C CYS A 416 -4.95 -4.35 -1.06
N ALA A 417 -3.67 -4.22 -1.38
CA ALA A 417 -2.83 -5.36 -1.71
C ALA A 417 -2.57 -6.24 -0.49
N GLY A 418 -2.08 -7.45 -0.70
CA GLY A 418 -1.59 -8.31 0.37
C GLY A 418 -0.45 -7.62 1.14
N GLN A 419 -0.63 -7.45 2.44
CA GLN A 419 0.38 -6.87 3.32
C GLN A 419 1.11 -7.98 4.08
N ILE A 420 2.44 -7.98 4.00
CA ILE A 420 3.34 -8.81 4.82
C ILE A 420 4.13 -7.92 5.79
N ALA A 421 4.77 -8.54 6.78
CA ALA A 421 5.45 -7.86 7.89
C ALA A 421 6.85 -7.32 7.53
N LEU A 422 6.97 -6.56 6.44
CA LEU A 422 8.23 -5.91 6.08
C LEU A 422 8.46 -4.65 6.91
N VAL A 423 9.60 -4.54 7.57
CA VAL A 423 10.00 -3.32 8.28
C VAL A 423 10.20 -2.19 7.24
N PRO A 424 9.41 -1.09 7.28
CA PRO A 424 9.35 -0.11 6.19
C PRO A 424 10.69 0.49 5.74
N CYS A 425 11.61 0.72 6.68
CA CYS A 425 12.87 1.40 6.40
C CYS A 425 13.97 0.48 5.86
N THR A 426 13.84 -0.84 6.05
CA THR A 426 14.84 -1.84 5.64
C THR A 426 14.33 -2.83 4.60
N LEU A 427 13.00 -2.97 4.45
CA LEU A 427 12.33 -4.02 3.69
C LEU A 427 12.75 -5.44 4.09
N GLN A 428 13.25 -5.60 5.31
CA GLN A 428 13.48 -6.92 5.89
C GLN A 428 12.19 -7.43 6.52
N LEU A 429 11.93 -8.72 6.37
CA LEU A 429 10.82 -9.36 7.07
C LEU A 429 11.10 -9.32 8.58
N LEU A 430 10.10 -8.91 9.35
CA LEU A 430 10.19 -8.83 10.80
C LEU A 430 10.52 -10.21 11.39
N GLN A 431 11.61 -10.25 12.16
CA GLN A 431 11.99 -11.40 12.96
C GLN A 431 11.15 -11.39 14.25
N GLY A 432 10.70 -12.56 14.71
CA GLY A 432 9.82 -12.65 15.89
C GLY A 432 8.55 -13.48 15.72
N GLY A 433 8.50 -14.36 14.70
CA GLY A 433 7.42 -15.31 14.52
C GLY A 433 6.08 -14.71 14.07
N THR A 434 5.06 -15.55 13.99
CA THR A 434 3.76 -15.18 13.40
C THR A 434 3.02 -14.11 14.21
N HIS A 435 3.21 -14.06 15.53
CA HIS A 435 2.56 -13.06 16.37
C HIS A 435 2.99 -11.63 16.02
N LEU A 436 4.29 -11.33 16.08
CA LEU A 436 4.83 -10.00 15.74
C LEU A 436 4.53 -9.64 14.29
N GLN A 437 4.66 -10.60 13.37
CA GLN A 437 4.31 -10.37 11.98
C GLN A 437 2.82 -10.01 11.81
N THR A 438 1.92 -10.64 12.57
CA THR A 438 0.48 -10.34 12.52
C THR A 438 0.19 -8.91 12.98
N GLN A 439 0.77 -8.48 14.11
CA GLN A 439 0.60 -7.12 14.61
C GLN A 439 1.09 -6.07 13.60
N LEU A 440 2.26 -6.30 13.01
CA LEU A 440 2.83 -5.39 12.01
C LEU A 440 1.99 -5.35 10.73
N VAL A 441 1.49 -6.50 10.24
CA VAL A 441 0.61 -6.57 9.07
C VAL A 441 -0.68 -5.78 9.29
N PHE A 442 -1.30 -5.90 10.46
CA PHE A 442 -2.49 -5.10 10.80
C PHE A 442 -2.18 -3.60 10.88
N SER A 443 -1.03 -3.24 11.44
CA SER A 443 -0.53 -1.86 11.44
C SER A 443 -0.35 -1.32 10.01
N HIS A 444 0.21 -2.12 9.10
CA HIS A 444 0.35 -1.73 7.69
C HIS A 444 -0.99 -1.48 7.02
N VAL A 445 -1.96 -2.40 7.17
CA VAL A 445 -3.30 -2.22 6.60
C VAL A 445 -3.96 -0.96 7.14
N LYS A 446 -3.91 -0.73 8.46
CA LYS A 446 -4.45 0.51 9.07
C LYS A 446 -3.86 1.76 8.42
N LYS A 447 -2.53 1.84 8.34
CA LYS A 447 -1.83 2.99 7.75
C LYS A 447 -2.13 3.17 6.26
N VAL A 448 -2.25 2.07 5.51
CA VAL A 448 -2.61 2.09 4.08
C VAL A 448 -4.03 2.62 3.89
N LEU A 449 -4.97 2.23 4.74
CA LEU A 449 -6.34 2.76 4.72
C LEU A 449 -6.36 4.26 5.04
N GLU A 450 -5.73 4.67 6.14
CA GLU A 450 -5.62 6.08 6.57
C GLU A 450 -4.93 6.96 5.52
N ALA A 451 -3.90 6.44 4.83
CA ALA A 451 -3.20 7.14 3.76
C ALA A 451 -4.04 7.28 2.48
N THR A 452 -5.00 6.36 2.26
CA THR A 452 -5.89 6.39 1.10
C THR A 452 -7.11 7.28 1.35
N ILE A 453 -7.72 7.15 2.54
CA ILE A 453 -8.84 7.96 3.01
C ILE A 453 -8.60 8.25 4.50
N HIS A 454 -8.38 9.51 4.86
CA HIS A 454 -7.93 9.91 6.20
C HIS A 454 -8.82 9.44 7.35
N SER A 455 -10.13 9.34 7.12
CA SER A 455 -11.13 8.89 8.11
C SER A 455 -11.20 7.36 8.27
N MET A 456 -10.57 6.59 7.37
CA MET A 456 -10.67 5.14 7.40
C MET A 456 -9.80 4.52 8.50
N THR A 457 -10.32 3.42 9.06
CA THR A 457 -9.68 2.60 10.09
C THR A 457 -9.99 1.14 9.80
N LEU A 458 -9.48 0.21 10.63
CA LEU A 458 -9.80 -1.21 10.50
C LEU A 458 -11.31 -1.51 10.68
N ALA A 459 -12.07 -0.64 11.36
CA ALA A 459 -13.52 -0.76 11.48
C ALA A 459 -14.25 -0.63 10.12
N HIS A 460 -13.62 0.04 9.15
CA HIS A 460 -14.19 0.25 7.82
C HIS A 460 -14.02 -0.96 6.90
N VAL A 461 -13.27 -1.98 7.31
CA VAL A 461 -13.11 -3.22 6.55
C VAL A 461 -14.44 -3.96 6.51
N ILE A 462 -14.85 -4.40 5.30
CA ILE A 462 -16.04 -5.25 5.10
C ILE A 462 -15.68 -6.63 4.56
N GLN A 463 -14.44 -6.87 4.13
CA GLN A 463 -13.95 -8.19 3.76
C GLN A 463 -12.46 -8.30 4.11
N ALA A 464 -12.05 -9.40 4.74
CA ALA A 464 -10.67 -9.64 5.14
C ALA A 464 -10.26 -11.09 4.83
N HIS A 465 -9.18 -11.26 4.06
CA HIS A 465 -8.56 -12.55 3.74
C HIS A 465 -7.16 -12.59 4.35
N CYS A 466 -6.97 -13.51 5.30
CA CYS A 466 -5.70 -13.74 5.96
C CYS A 466 -5.15 -15.10 5.53
N TYR A 467 -3.94 -15.09 5.01
CA TYR A 467 -3.21 -16.28 4.61
C TYR A 467 -2.10 -16.51 5.63
N ILE A 468 -1.97 -17.75 6.11
CA ILE A 468 -0.92 -18.14 7.06
C ILE A 468 -0.23 -19.41 6.59
N THR A 469 1.00 -19.63 7.04
CA THR A 469 1.79 -20.81 6.62
C THR A 469 1.75 -21.98 7.61
N ARG A 470 1.29 -21.76 8.84
CA ARG A 470 1.19 -22.82 9.88
C ARG A 470 -0.19 -22.86 10.50
N TYR A 471 -0.78 -24.07 10.56
CA TYR A 471 -2.09 -24.29 11.18
C TYR A 471 -2.13 -23.89 12.67
N GLN A 472 -1.06 -24.14 13.41
CA GLN A 472 -0.97 -23.83 14.85
C GLN A 472 -1.12 -22.33 15.16
N ASP A 473 -0.83 -21.45 14.19
CA ASP A 473 -0.88 -20.00 14.39
C ASP A 473 -2.28 -19.40 14.19
N ILE A 474 -3.26 -20.22 13.79
CA ILE A 474 -4.65 -19.78 13.57
C ILE A 474 -5.19 -19.03 14.79
N TRP A 475 -4.97 -19.56 16.01
CA TRP A 475 -5.50 -18.91 17.21
C TRP A 475 -4.86 -17.53 17.41
N LEU A 476 -3.55 -17.40 17.15
CA LEU A 476 -2.80 -16.18 17.41
C LEU A 476 -3.35 -15.04 16.54
N VAL A 477 -3.55 -15.33 15.25
CA VAL A 477 -4.13 -14.39 14.30
C VAL A 477 -5.56 -14.00 14.67
N ARG A 478 -6.38 -14.98 15.07
CA ARG A 478 -7.77 -14.73 15.51
C ARG A 478 -7.82 -13.85 16.75
N ASN A 479 -6.95 -14.12 17.72
CA ASN A 479 -6.90 -13.35 18.95
C ASN A 479 -6.47 -11.91 18.66
N ALA A 480 -5.41 -11.72 17.86
CA ALA A 480 -4.96 -10.40 17.44
C ALA A 480 -6.06 -9.63 16.69
N TRP A 481 -6.80 -10.29 15.79
CA TRP A 481 -7.93 -9.67 15.09
C TRP A 481 -9.04 -9.22 16.03
N LYS A 482 -9.42 -10.08 16.99
CA LYS A 482 -10.43 -9.74 18.01
C LYS A 482 -9.98 -8.58 18.90
N SER A 483 -8.71 -8.54 19.28
CA SER A 483 -8.16 -7.48 20.13
C SER A 483 -8.23 -6.10 19.49
N ILE A 484 -8.11 -6.00 18.15
CA ILE A 484 -8.28 -4.72 17.44
C ILE A 484 -9.67 -4.12 17.72
N PHE A 485 -10.71 -4.94 17.67
CA PHE A 485 -12.08 -4.45 17.90
C PHE A 485 -12.36 -4.16 19.38
N ARG A 486 -11.76 -4.92 20.31
CA ARG A 486 -11.86 -4.65 21.76
C ARG A 486 -11.17 -3.34 22.17
N ALA A 487 -9.96 -3.08 21.68
CA ALA A 487 -9.26 -1.82 21.96
C ALA A 487 -10.03 -0.61 21.42
N THR A 488 -10.75 -0.80 20.30
CA THR A 488 -11.63 0.22 19.75
C THR A 488 -12.88 0.45 20.61
N GLU A 489 -13.35 -0.57 21.36
CA GLU A 489 -14.45 -0.45 22.32
C GLU A 489 -14.01 0.23 23.63
N GLU A 490 -12.81 -0.07 24.15
CA GLU A 490 -12.28 0.55 25.37
C GLU A 490 -12.02 2.06 25.22
N GLU A 491 -11.57 2.52 24.04
CA GLU A 491 -11.50 3.96 23.72
C GLU A 491 -12.89 4.63 23.61
N LYS A 492 -13.95 3.83 23.35
CA LYS A 492 -15.33 4.29 23.11
C LYS A 492 -16.25 4.24 24.33
N ASP A 493 -15.96 3.44 25.35
CA ASP A 493 -16.71 3.45 26.62
C ASP A 493 -16.73 4.83 27.31
N LEU A 494 -15.85 5.73 26.88
CA LEU A 494 -15.81 7.14 27.28
C LEU A 494 -16.85 8.04 26.54
N LEU A 495 -17.52 7.56 25.49
CA LEU A 495 -18.30 8.37 24.54
C LEU A 495 -19.74 7.90 24.23
N TRP A 496 -20.25 6.82 24.83
CA TRP A 496 -21.64 6.31 24.63
C TRP A 496 -22.05 6.14 23.14
N GLU A 497 -21.24 5.46 22.32
CA GLU A 497 -21.58 5.11 20.93
C GLU A 497 -21.77 3.60 20.73
N SER A 498 -22.59 3.22 19.74
CA SER A 498 -23.07 1.84 19.49
C SER A 498 -22.00 0.83 19.04
N ASP A 499 -22.18 -0.43 19.47
CA ASP A 499 -21.33 -1.60 19.20
C ASP A 499 -21.00 -1.81 17.71
N ILE A 500 -19.71 -1.79 17.35
CA ILE A 500 -19.26 -2.18 16.00
C ILE A 500 -19.37 -3.70 15.90
N LYS A 501 -20.18 -4.19 14.95
CA LYS A 501 -20.33 -5.64 14.75
C LYS A 501 -19.04 -6.23 14.17
N PRO A 502 -18.49 -7.31 14.77
CA PRO A 502 -17.22 -7.87 14.35
C PRO A 502 -17.32 -8.48 12.95
N LEU A 503 -16.34 -8.18 12.11
CA LEU A 503 -16.22 -8.77 10.78
C LEU A 503 -15.59 -10.17 10.87
N PRO A 504 -16.16 -11.20 10.20
CA PRO A 504 -15.50 -12.49 10.06
C PRO A 504 -14.17 -12.34 9.30
N LEU A 505 -13.09 -12.78 9.94
CA LEU A 505 -11.78 -12.93 9.30
C LEU A 505 -11.69 -14.32 8.65
N LEU A 506 -11.55 -14.36 7.33
CA LEU A 506 -11.25 -15.61 6.63
C LEU A 506 -9.77 -15.92 6.85
N ILE A 507 -9.48 -17.10 7.39
CA ILE A 507 -8.11 -17.60 7.56
C ILE A 507 -7.94 -18.86 6.71
N ALA A 508 -6.93 -18.85 5.85
CA ALA A 508 -6.56 -19.99 5.01
C ALA A 508 -5.09 -20.37 5.24
N VAL A 509 -4.82 -21.66 5.45
CA VAL A 509 -3.45 -22.17 5.54
C VAL A 509 -2.93 -22.46 4.14
N VAL A 510 -1.83 -21.81 3.76
CA VAL A 510 -1.20 -21.92 2.45
C VAL A 510 0.26 -22.41 2.56
N PRO A 511 0.83 -23.01 1.50
CA PRO A 511 2.19 -23.55 1.58
C PRO A 511 3.28 -22.51 1.86
N ALA A 512 3.19 -21.32 1.26
CA ALA A 512 4.18 -20.27 1.41
C ALA A 512 3.61 -18.90 1.00
N LEU A 513 4.29 -17.86 1.47
CA LEU A 513 3.99 -16.46 1.18
C LEU A 513 5.26 -15.76 0.66
N PRO A 514 5.15 -14.57 0.03
CA PRO A 514 6.31 -13.81 -0.42
C PRO A 514 7.30 -13.56 0.72
N LYS A 515 8.61 -13.65 0.42
CA LYS A 515 9.71 -13.46 1.39
C LYS A 515 9.67 -14.43 2.58
N ASP A 516 9.01 -15.58 2.45
CA ASP A 516 8.81 -16.56 3.52
C ASP A 516 8.07 -15.97 4.73
N ALA A 517 7.17 -15.00 4.49
CA ALA A 517 6.31 -14.46 5.52
C ALA A 517 5.43 -15.55 6.16
N ALA A 518 5.12 -15.39 7.45
CA ALA A 518 4.22 -16.28 8.16
C ALA A 518 2.74 -15.92 7.97
N VAL A 519 2.47 -14.64 7.68
CA VAL A 519 1.12 -14.09 7.52
C VAL A 519 1.07 -13.01 6.44
N GLU A 520 0.01 -13.04 5.63
CA GLU A 520 -0.35 -12.01 4.66
C GLU A 520 -1.82 -11.63 4.84
N LEU A 521 -2.14 -10.33 4.93
CA LEU A 521 -3.51 -9.84 5.03
C LEU A 521 -3.89 -9.00 3.81
N HIS A 522 -5.03 -9.34 3.21
CA HIS A 522 -5.72 -8.53 2.21
C HIS A 522 -7.07 -8.06 2.78
N VAL A 523 -7.44 -6.82 2.50
CA VAL A 523 -8.74 -6.27 2.90
C VAL A 523 -9.41 -5.46 1.80
N THR A 524 -10.74 -5.44 1.83
CA THR A 524 -11.59 -4.47 1.14
C THR A 524 -12.36 -3.66 2.18
N ALA A 525 -12.28 -2.34 2.07
CA ALA A 525 -12.90 -1.38 2.99
C ALA A 525 -13.79 -0.38 2.25
N VAL A 526 -14.74 0.21 2.96
CA VAL A 526 -15.69 1.20 2.40
C VAL A 526 -15.80 2.40 3.33
N GLU A 527 -15.80 3.61 2.78
CA GLU A 527 -16.02 4.87 3.50
C GLU A 527 -17.52 5.04 3.79
N ASP A 528 -17.97 4.35 4.84
CA ASP A 528 -19.33 4.36 5.36
C ASP A 528 -19.33 4.56 6.89
N ASP A 529 -20.48 4.44 7.54
CA ASP A 529 -20.58 4.43 9.00
C ASP A 529 -20.65 2.96 9.48
N PRO A 530 -19.57 2.40 10.06
CA PRO A 530 -19.53 0.99 10.46
C PRO A 530 -20.61 0.61 11.47
N THR A 531 -21.09 1.56 12.27
CA THR A 531 -22.12 1.32 13.30
C THR A 531 -23.51 1.12 12.72
N ARG A 532 -23.75 1.62 11.51
CA ARG A 532 -25.05 1.59 10.81
C ARG A 532 -25.14 0.47 9.77
N ARG A 533 -24.16 -0.44 9.73
CA ARG A 533 -24.14 -1.57 8.80
C ARG A 533 -25.21 -2.61 9.13
N THR A 534 -25.77 -3.20 8.09
CA THR A 534 -26.62 -4.38 8.24
C THR A 534 -25.73 -5.62 8.23
N VAL A 535 -25.87 -6.45 9.26
CA VAL A 535 -25.12 -7.70 9.41
C VAL A 535 -26.11 -8.79 9.79
N SER A 536 -26.02 -9.92 9.10
CA SER A 536 -26.83 -11.11 9.38
C SER A 536 -25.93 -12.33 9.49
N HIS A 537 -26.24 -13.21 10.45
CA HIS A 537 -25.59 -14.50 10.61
C HIS A 537 -26.65 -15.59 10.65
N VAL A 538 -26.48 -16.63 9.82
CA VAL A 538 -27.39 -17.77 9.72
C VAL A 538 -26.56 -19.03 9.71
N THR A 539 -26.89 -19.95 10.61
CA THR A 539 -26.35 -21.32 10.59
C THR A 539 -27.44 -22.27 10.10
N SER A 540 -27.09 -23.23 9.27
CA SER A 540 -28.00 -24.26 8.77
C SER A 540 -27.31 -25.62 8.83
N GLU A 541 -27.96 -26.59 9.47
CA GLU A 541 -27.49 -27.98 9.51
C GLU A 541 -27.66 -28.63 8.13
N VAL A 542 -26.66 -29.39 7.71
CA VAL A 542 -26.60 -30.13 6.45
C VAL A 542 -26.09 -31.54 6.69
N ALA A 543 -26.27 -32.43 5.71
CA ALA A 543 -25.94 -33.85 5.87
C ALA A 543 -24.48 -34.14 6.27
N CYS A 544 -23.55 -33.21 6.00
CA CYS A 544 -22.12 -33.32 6.35
C CYS A 544 -21.65 -32.41 7.49
N GLY A 545 -22.53 -31.67 8.15
CA GLY A 545 -22.13 -30.73 9.19
C GLY A 545 -23.00 -29.48 9.18
N ALA A 546 -22.36 -28.31 9.20
CA ALA A 546 -23.09 -27.04 9.25
C ALA A 546 -22.57 -26.06 8.19
N ILE A 547 -23.51 -25.33 7.60
CA ILE A 547 -23.26 -24.16 6.77
C ILE A 547 -23.44 -22.92 7.66
N GLU A 548 -22.36 -22.16 7.85
CA GLU A 548 -22.39 -20.83 8.49
C GLU A 548 -22.36 -19.76 7.41
N CYS A 549 -23.33 -18.84 7.44
CA CYS A 549 -23.45 -17.76 6.47
C CYS A 549 -23.44 -16.41 7.19
N HIS A 550 -22.46 -15.57 6.88
CA HIS A 550 -22.37 -14.19 7.33
C HIS A 550 -22.54 -13.23 6.15
N VAL A 551 -23.46 -12.29 6.31
CA VAL A 551 -23.78 -11.23 5.36
C VAL A 551 -23.45 -9.91 6.01
N MET A 552 -22.73 -9.04 5.31
CA MET A 552 -22.52 -7.65 5.72
C MET A 552 -22.81 -6.74 4.54
N GLN A 553 -23.50 -5.63 4.79
CA GLN A 553 -23.75 -4.59 3.80
C GLN A 553 -23.37 -3.23 4.40
N SER A 554 -22.71 -2.40 3.57
CA SER A 554 -22.29 -1.06 3.94
C SER A 554 -23.49 -0.18 4.29
N SER A 555 -23.29 0.83 5.13
CA SER A 555 -24.39 1.71 5.57
C SER A 555 -24.98 2.57 4.43
N ASP A 556 -24.25 2.77 3.34
CA ASP A 556 -24.74 3.41 2.12
C ASP A 556 -25.46 2.43 1.16
N GLY A 557 -25.41 1.14 1.46
CA GLY A 557 -26.04 0.06 0.70
C GLY A 557 -25.43 -0.19 -0.68
N HIS A 558 -24.26 0.37 -1.00
CA HIS A 558 -23.64 0.21 -2.33
C HIS A 558 -22.64 -0.94 -2.42
N SER A 559 -22.19 -1.46 -1.28
CA SER A 559 -21.23 -2.56 -1.18
C SER A 559 -21.72 -3.60 -0.18
N GLY A 560 -21.34 -4.86 -0.42
CA GLY A 560 -21.65 -5.95 0.49
C GLY A 560 -20.63 -7.08 0.41
N SER A 561 -20.55 -7.86 1.47
CA SER A 561 -19.71 -9.04 1.57
C SER A 561 -20.47 -10.23 2.11
N LEU A 562 -20.06 -11.40 1.66
CA LEU A 562 -20.62 -12.69 2.05
C LEU A 562 -19.49 -13.62 2.47
N ALA A 563 -19.68 -14.34 3.56
CA ALA A 563 -18.82 -15.45 3.95
C ALA A 563 -19.71 -16.67 4.23
N ILE A 564 -19.49 -17.75 3.48
CA ILE A 564 -20.16 -19.04 3.69
C ILE A 564 -19.10 -20.07 4.04
N SER A 565 -19.15 -20.65 5.25
CA SER A 565 -18.27 -21.74 5.66
C SER A 565 -19.04 -23.05 5.69
N LEU A 566 -18.41 -24.13 5.24
CA LEU A 566 -18.90 -25.50 5.42
C LEU A 566 -17.94 -26.25 6.37
N SER A 567 -18.48 -26.67 7.51
CA SER A 567 -17.82 -27.62 8.39
C SER A 567 -18.13 -29.04 7.95
N GLY A 568 -17.11 -29.90 7.87
CA GLY A 568 -17.23 -31.29 7.44
C GLY A 568 -16.82 -32.27 8.55
N PRO A 569 -17.15 -33.57 8.43
CA PRO A 569 -16.63 -34.59 9.33
C PRO A 569 -15.10 -34.66 9.21
N ALA A 570 -14.42 -35.02 10.30
CA ALA A 570 -12.96 -35.14 10.32
C ALA A 570 -12.44 -36.23 9.35
N ASP A 571 -13.25 -37.27 9.11
CA ASP A 571 -12.95 -38.38 8.23
C ASP A 571 -13.68 -38.23 6.89
N ASN A 572 -13.02 -38.60 5.78
CA ASN A 572 -13.61 -38.71 4.43
C ASN A 572 -14.65 -39.85 4.37
N LEU A 573 -15.74 -39.78 5.15
CA LEU A 573 -16.79 -40.81 5.14
C LEU A 573 -17.52 -40.82 3.79
N GLY A 574 -17.50 -41.96 3.12
CA GLY A 574 -18.00 -42.14 1.75
C GLY A 574 -19.53 -42.23 1.58
N SER A 575 -20.34 -41.58 2.43
CA SER A 575 -21.81 -41.64 2.35
C SER A 575 -22.52 -40.31 2.12
N THR A 576 -21.80 -39.18 2.07
CA THR A 576 -22.42 -37.87 1.80
C THR A 576 -22.52 -37.62 0.30
N ASP A 577 -23.73 -37.33 -0.20
CA ASP A 577 -23.93 -36.92 -1.59
C ASP A 577 -23.41 -35.49 -1.82
N ALA A 578 -22.27 -35.38 -2.51
CA ALA A 578 -21.66 -34.09 -2.84
C ALA A 578 -22.58 -33.18 -3.67
N ARG A 579 -23.48 -33.74 -4.48
CA ARG A 579 -24.43 -32.95 -5.28
C ARG A 579 -25.44 -32.25 -4.39
N GLN A 580 -26.02 -32.98 -3.43
CA GLN A 580 -26.94 -32.43 -2.45
C GLN A 580 -26.28 -31.27 -1.67
N VAL A 581 -25.07 -31.46 -1.16
CA VAL A 581 -24.36 -30.40 -0.40
C VAL A 581 -24.04 -29.20 -1.29
N THR A 582 -23.74 -29.42 -2.57
CA THR A 582 -23.51 -28.34 -3.54
C THR A 582 -24.78 -27.51 -3.76
N GLU A 583 -25.94 -28.15 -3.88
CA GLU A 583 -27.24 -27.47 -4.01
C GLU A 583 -27.62 -26.72 -2.73
N GLU A 584 -27.31 -27.27 -1.55
CA GLU A 584 -27.51 -26.61 -0.26
C GLU A 584 -26.63 -25.35 -0.12
N LEU A 585 -25.36 -25.40 -0.56
CA LEU A 585 -24.47 -24.22 -0.61
C LEU A 585 -24.98 -23.15 -1.57
N SER A 586 -25.43 -23.53 -2.77
CA SER A 586 -26.04 -22.59 -3.73
C SER A 586 -27.31 -21.97 -3.17
N THR A 587 -28.14 -22.76 -2.48
CA THR A 587 -29.35 -22.28 -1.80
C THR A 587 -29.00 -21.29 -0.68
N ALA A 588 -27.96 -21.58 0.11
CA ALA A 588 -27.46 -20.67 1.14
C ALA A 588 -26.97 -19.35 0.53
N PHE A 589 -26.25 -19.39 -0.59
CA PHE A 589 -25.83 -18.19 -1.33
C PHE A 589 -27.03 -17.36 -1.81
N VAL A 590 -28.03 -18.00 -2.43
CA VAL A 590 -29.26 -17.32 -2.90
C VAL A 590 -30.01 -16.68 -1.73
N LYS A 591 -30.13 -17.39 -0.61
CA LYS A 591 -30.75 -16.86 0.61
C LYS A 591 -29.98 -15.64 1.13
N ALA A 592 -28.65 -15.72 1.18
CA ALA A 592 -27.80 -14.62 1.59
C ALA A 592 -27.94 -13.39 0.69
N LYS A 593 -27.97 -13.57 -0.64
CA LYS A 593 -28.23 -12.48 -1.60
C LYS A 593 -29.57 -11.79 -1.33
N LYS A 594 -30.62 -12.54 -0.96
CA LYS A 594 -31.94 -11.97 -0.60
C LYS A 594 -31.95 -11.20 0.71
N MET A 595 -30.94 -11.37 1.57
CA MET A 595 -30.78 -10.60 2.81
C MET A 595 -30.12 -9.24 2.58
N MET A 596 -29.53 -9.03 1.39
CA MET A 596 -28.94 -7.76 0.97
C MET A 596 -29.93 -6.93 0.13
N ASP A 597 -29.62 -5.65 -0.09
CA ASP A 597 -30.36 -4.78 -1.01
C ASP A 597 -30.42 -5.41 -2.42
N ALA A 598 -31.60 -5.37 -3.04
CA ALA A 598 -31.86 -5.97 -4.34
C ALA A 598 -30.97 -5.40 -5.46
N LYS A 599 -30.48 -4.18 -5.31
CA LYS A 599 -29.56 -3.55 -6.27
C LYS A 599 -28.16 -4.16 -6.25
N LEU A 600 -27.76 -4.85 -5.17
CA LEU A 600 -26.44 -5.47 -5.06
C LEU A 600 -26.36 -6.71 -5.96
N VAL A 601 -25.39 -6.68 -6.87
CA VAL A 601 -25.08 -7.78 -7.78
C VAL A 601 -23.82 -8.49 -7.27
N PRO A 602 -23.85 -9.82 -7.14
CA PRO A 602 -22.66 -10.59 -6.76
C PRO A 602 -21.60 -10.47 -7.85
N GLN A 603 -20.42 -9.98 -7.48
CA GLN A 603 -19.30 -9.80 -8.39
C GLN A 603 -18.39 -11.03 -8.38
N CYS A 604 -18.06 -11.55 -7.20
CA CYS A 604 -17.18 -12.70 -7.06
C CYS A 604 -17.70 -13.65 -6.00
N ALA A 605 -17.45 -14.94 -6.21
CA ALA A 605 -17.52 -16.00 -5.23
C ALA A 605 -16.17 -16.72 -5.22
N ARG A 606 -15.27 -16.29 -4.34
CA ARG A 606 -13.97 -16.93 -4.15
C ARG A 606 -14.13 -18.10 -3.19
N VAL A 607 -13.95 -19.31 -3.68
CA VAL A 607 -14.19 -20.55 -2.96
C VAL A 607 -12.85 -21.16 -2.59
N PHE A 608 -12.47 -20.98 -1.34
CA PHE A 608 -11.34 -21.69 -0.75
C PHE A 608 -11.81 -23.10 -0.37
N TYR A 609 -11.03 -24.14 -0.70
CA TYR A 609 -11.37 -25.52 -0.34
C TYR A 609 -10.14 -26.31 0.08
N LYS A 610 -10.33 -27.21 1.05
CA LYS A 610 -9.25 -28.04 1.60
C LYS A 610 -8.86 -29.08 0.55
N CYS A 611 -7.67 -28.91 -0.03
CA CYS A 611 -7.22 -29.74 -1.14
C CYS A 611 -7.03 -31.21 -0.76
N SER A 612 -6.89 -31.56 0.51
CA SER A 612 -6.79 -32.94 0.99
C SER A 612 -8.15 -33.61 1.26
N HIS A 613 -9.27 -32.89 1.11
CA HIS A 613 -10.60 -33.38 1.47
C HIS A 613 -11.44 -33.74 0.23
N LEU A 614 -11.82 -35.01 0.09
CA LEU A 614 -12.46 -35.52 -1.13
C LEU A 614 -13.82 -34.86 -1.39
N LEU A 615 -14.66 -34.75 -0.36
CA LEU A 615 -15.97 -34.08 -0.48
C LEU A 615 -15.83 -32.62 -0.95
N ALA A 616 -14.84 -31.88 -0.44
CA ALA A 616 -14.62 -30.49 -0.84
C ALA A 616 -14.24 -30.39 -2.33
N GLN A 617 -13.37 -31.29 -2.81
CA GLN A 617 -13.03 -31.39 -4.23
C GLN A 617 -14.25 -31.72 -5.11
N GLN A 618 -15.11 -32.63 -4.66
CA GLN A 618 -16.33 -33.00 -5.38
C GLN A 618 -17.33 -31.83 -5.44
N ILE A 619 -17.50 -31.09 -4.33
CA ILE A 619 -18.39 -29.93 -4.26
C ILE A 619 -17.96 -28.84 -5.25
N VAL A 620 -16.67 -28.46 -5.24
CA VAL A 620 -16.20 -27.35 -6.08
C VAL A 620 -16.31 -27.64 -7.58
N THR A 621 -16.35 -28.91 -7.98
CA THR A 621 -16.50 -29.31 -9.39
C THR A 621 -17.88 -28.94 -9.94
N GLY A 622 -18.94 -28.94 -9.11
CA GLY A 622 -20.32 -28.62 -9.54
C GLY A 622 -20.84 -27.26 -9.06
N LEU A 623 -20.10 -26.56 -8.20
CA LEU A 623 -20.59 -25.35 -7.54
C LEU A 623 -20.82 -24.18 -8.50
N GLU A 624 -19.96 -23.97 -9.49
CA GLU A 624 -20.14 -22.90 -10.46
C GLU A 624 -21.41 -23.11 -11.32
N GLU A 625 -21.63 -24.34 -11.79
CA GLU A 625 -22.84 -24.68 -12.55
C GLU A 625 -24.10 -24.53 -11.69
N SER A 626 -24.04 -24.96 -10.43
CA SER A 626 -25.15 -24.83 -9.46
C SER A 626 -25.49 -23.37 -9.13
N LEU A 627 -24.48 -22.50 -9.00
CA LEU A 627 -24.70 -21.06 -8.83
C LEU A 627 -25.28 -20.43 -10.09
N LYS A 628 -24.76 -20.78 -11.28
CA LYS A 628 -25.28 -20.30 -12.57
C LYS A 628 -26.73 -20.73 -12.78
N SER A 629 -27.11 -21.97 -12.47
CA SER A 629 -28.49 -22.43 -12.60
C SER A 629 -29.43 -21.72 -11.63
N SER A 630 -28.95 -21.37 -10.44
CA SER A 630 -29.74 -20.75 -9.37
C SER A 630 -29.90 -19.24 -9.52
N LEU A 631 -28.91 -18.54 -10.07
CA LEU A 631 -28.86 -17.07 -10.16
C LEU A 631 -28.94 -16.53 -11.59
N LEU A 632 -28.81 -17.38 -12.61
CA LEU A 632 -28.83 -17.03 -14.03
C LEU A 632 -27.86 -15.88 -14.35
N GLU A 633 -28.34 -14.79 -14.96
CA GLU A 633 -27.53 -13.63 -15.32
C GLU A 633 -26.93 -12.90 -14.12
N SER A 634 -27.46 -13.11 -12.91
CA SER A 634 -26.93 -12.57 -11.66
C SER A 634 -25.91 -13.50 -10.99
N SER A 635 -25.32 -14.46 -11.71
CA SER A 635 -24.31 -15.36 -11.14
C SER A 635 -22.98 -14.63 -10.89
N PRO A 636 -22.31 -14.85 -9.74
CA PRO A 636 -20.95 -14.36 -9.52
C PRO A 636 -19.94 -15.00 -10.49
N SER A 637 -18.82 -14.31 -10.69
CA SER A 637 -17.60 -14.98 -11.17
C SER A 637 -17.08 -15.91 -10.08
N VAL A 638 -16.80 -17.17 -10.38
CA VAL A 638 -16.32 -18.16 -9.40
C VAL A 638 -14.80 -18.31 -9.50
N ALA A 639 -14.11 -18.13 -8.37
CA ALA A 639 -12.67 -18.34 -8.25
C ALA A 639 -12.39 -19.50 -7.29
N LEU A 640 -11.93 -20.63 -7.81
CA LEU A 640 -11.61 -21.81 -7.00
C LEU A 640 -10.16 -21.71 -6.49
N VAL A 641 -9.96 -21.79 -5.18
CA VAL A 641 -8.64 -21.65 -4.55
C VAL A 641 -8.38 -22.85 -3.63
N PRO A 642 -7.55 -23.83 -4.05
CA PRO A 642 -7.17 -24.91 -3.16
C PRO A 642 -6.27 -24.38 -2.05
N VAL A 643 -6.48 -24.84 -0.82
CA VAL A 643 -5.69 -24.49 0.36
C VAL A 643 -5.34 -25.74 1.17
N LEU A 644 -4.35 -25.65 2.06
CA LEU A 644 -3.94 -26.78 2.89
C LEU A 644 -4.94 -27.06 4.01
N ASP A 645 -5.42 -26.01 4.69
CA ASP A 645 -6.33 -26.17 5.82
C ASP A 645 -7.11 -24.89 6.19
N PHE A 646 -8.07 -25.05 7.10
CA PHE A 646 -8.90 -24.01 7.70
C PHE A 646 -9.03 -24.19 9.22
N PRO A 647 -9.49 -23.16 9.94
CA PRO A 647 -9.93 -23.32 11.31
C PRO A 647 -11.19 -24.19 11.47
N ASP A 648 -11.42 -24.67 12.70
CA ASP A 648 -12.71 -25.23 13.18
C ASP A 648 -13.28 -26.39 12.34
N SER A 649 -12.41 -27.27 11.81
CA SER A 649 -12.81 -28.40 10.95
C SER A 649 -13.56 -27.99 9.68
N LYS A 650 -13.40 -26.73 9.25
CA LYS A 650 -13.95 -26.25 7.97
C LYS A 650 -13.24 -26.94 6.82
N ILE A 651 -14.01 -27.34 5.82
CA ILE A 651 -13.48 -27.99 4.60
C ILE A 651 -13.58 -27.08 3.39
N LEU A 652 -14.44 -26.05 3.46
CA LEU A 652 -14.68 -25.08 2.40
C LEU A 652 -15.10 -23.74 3.00
N HIS A 653 -14.64 -22.65 2.39
CA HIS A 653 -15.06 -21.30 2.71
C HIS A 653 -15.21 -20.48 1.42
N LEU A 654 -16.42 -19.97 1.17
CA LEU A 654 -16.73 -19.05 0.09
C LEU A 654 -16.72 -17.62 0.62
N SER A 655 -15.96 -16.74 -0.02
CA SER A 655 -15.99 -15.30 0.22
C SER A 655 -16.52 -14.56 -1.01
N GLY A 656 -17.61 -13.83 -0.83
CA GLY A 656 -18.28 -13.08 -1.89
C GLY A 656 -18.15 -11.58 -1.74
N TRP A 657 -18.03 -10.89 -2.87
CA TRP A 657 -18.09 -9.43 -2.98
C TRP A 657 -19.31 -9.01 -3.79
N PHE A 658 -20.01 -7.98 -3.34
CA PHE A 658 -21.22 -7.45 -3.96
C PHE A 658 -21.07 -5.94 -4.18
N SER A 659 -21.53 -5.46 -5.32
CA SER A 659 -21.62 -4.04 -5.63
C SER A 659 -22.96 -3.74 -6.31
N SER A 660 -23.51 -2.56 -6.04
CA SER A 660 -24.66 -2.05 -6.80
C SER A 660 -24.30 -1.73 -8.22
#